data_AF-A0A2I3HKZ9-F1
#
_entry.id   AF-A0A2I3HKZ9-F1
#
_cell.length_a   1.000
_cell.length_b   1.000
_cell.length_c   1.000
_cell.angle_alpha   90.00
_cell.angle_beta   90.00
_cell.angle_gamma   90.00
#
_symmetry.space_group_name_H-M   'P 1'
#
loop_
_entity.id
_entity.type
_entity.pdbx_description
1 polymer ?
#
loop_
_entity_poly.entity_id
_entity_poly.type
_entity_poly.pdbx_seq_one_letter_code
_entity_poly.pdbx_strand_id
1 'polypeptide(L)'
;MAGLWVGTASLVAVGRRGRWPPQQLMLSAALRTLKHVPYYSRQCLMVSRNLGSVGYDPNEKTFDKILIANRGEIACRVIRTCKKMGIKTVAIHSDVDASSVHVKMADEAVCVGPAPTSKSYLNMDAIMEAIKKTRAQAVHPGYGFLSENKEFARCLAAEDVIFIGPDTHAIQAMGDKIESKLLAKKAEVNTIPGFDGVVKSELLSNSSLLLGYPVMIKASAGGGGKEILHGENINHHLLCGCGYMVFQMVLLFQVLGDKHGNALWLNERECSIQRRNQKVVEEAPSIFLDAETRRAMGEQAVALARAVKYSSAGTVEFLVDSKKNFYFLEMNTRLQVEHPVTECITGLDLVQEMIRVAKGYPLRHKQADIRVNGWAVECRVYAEDPYKSFGLPSIGRLSQYQEPLHLPGVRVDSGIQPGSDISIYYDPMISKLITYGSDRTEALKRMADALDNYVIRGVTHNIALLREVIVNSRFVKGDISTKFLSDVYPDGFKGHMLTKSEKNQLLAIASSLFVAFQLRAQHFQENSRMPVIKPDIANWELSIKLHDEVHSVVASNNGSTFSVEVDGSKLNVTSTWNLASPLLSVSVDGTQRTVQCLSREAGGNMSIQFLGTVYKVNILTKLAAELNRFMLEKVTEDTSSVLRSPMPGVVVAVSVKPGDAVAEGQEICVIEAMKMQNSMTAGKTGTVKSVHCQAGDTVGEGDLLVELE
;
A
#
# COMPACT_ATOMS: atom_id res chain seq x y z
N MET A 1 16.33 73.02 12.79
CA MET A 1 16.67 74.30 12.15
C MET A 1 17.46 74.01 10.89
N ALA A 2 16.99 74.56 9.76
CA ALA A 2 17.59 74.65 8.43
C ALA A 2 18.15 73.34 7.82
N GLY A 3 17.67 72.81 6.71
CA GLY A 3 16.95 73.42 5.59
C GLY A 3 17.82 73.26 4.34
N LEU A 4 17.43 72.44 3.36
CA LEU A 4 16.47 72.73 2.27
C LEU A 4 17.20 73.33 1.04
N TRP A 5 16.80 72.81 -0.13
CA TRP A 5 16.87 73.36 -1.51
C TRP A 5 17.81 72.65 -2.49
N VAL A 6 17.32 71.86 -3.47
CA VAL A 6 16.32 72.07 -4.57
C VAL A 6 17.02 72.53 -5.85
N GLY A 7 16.65 71.91 -6.98
CA GLY A 7 16.55 72.70 -8.21
C GLY A 7 16.78 72.00 -9.56
N THR A 8 15.75 71.28 -10.02
CA THR A 8 15.00 71.54 -11.27
C THR A 8 15.62 71.39 -12.68
N ALA A 9 14.82 70.68 -13.50
CA ALA A 9 14.37 71.02 -14.87
C ALA A 9 15.33 70.75 -16.06
N SER A 10 14.92 70.37 -17.27
CA SER A 10 13.63 70.00 -17.87
C SER A 10 13.83 69.64 -19.37
N LEU A 11 12.82 68.98 -19.95
CA LEU A 11 12.32 69.05 -21.34
C LEU A 11 12.99 68.29 -22.54
N VAL A 12 12.26 67.25 -23.01
CA VAL A 12 11.49 67.16 -24.29
C VAL A 12 12.12 66.68 -25.64
N ALA A 13 11.41 65.66 -26.18
CA ALA A 13 11.00 65.35 -27.57
C ALA A 13 11.82 64.49 -28.58
N VAL A 14 11.19 63.32 -28.90
CA VAL A 14 10.71 62.82 -30.22
C VAL A 14 11.71 62.52 -31.37
N GLY A 15 11.64 61.28 -31.92
CA GLY A 15 11.60 61.10 -33.39
C GLY A 15 12.36 59.94 -34.07
N ARG A 16 11.70 58.76 -34.16
CA ARG A 16 11.64 57.75 -35.26
C ARG A 16 12.86 57.32 -36.13
N ARG A 17 13.02 55.99 -36.17
CA ARG A 17 13.25 55.02 -37.28
C ARG A 17 14.63 54.88 -37.95
N GLY A 18 15.20 53.67 -37.87
CA GLY A 18 16.20 53.13 -38.81
C GLY A 18 16.69 51.73 -38.41
N ARG A 19 16.56 50.75 -39.31
CA ARG A 19 16.85 49.30 -39.13
C ARG A 19 18.34 49.00 -38.83
N TRP A 20 18.60 47.98 -38.02
CA TRP A 20 19.92 47.32 -37.83
C TRP A 20 19.81 45.81 -38.13
N PRO A 21 20.80 45.18 -38.81
CA PRO A 21 21.02 43.73 -38.83
C PRO A 21 21.97 43.30 -37.66
N PRO A 22 22.23 42.00 -37.43
CA PRO A 22 22.23 41.42 -36.09
C PRO A 22 23.56 41.60 -35.33
N GLN A 23 23.44 41.96 -34.04
CA GLN A 23 24.55 42.02 -33.09
C GLN A 23 24.88 40.63 -32.54
N GLN A 24 25.98 40.05 -33.04
CA GLN A 24 26.95 39.37 -32.19
C GLN A 24 27.47 40.41 -31.18
N LEU A 25 27.06 40.30 -29.90
CA LEU A 25 27.69 40.86 -28.68
C LEU A 25 26.63 41.19 -27.63
N MET A 26 26.00 40.16 -27.05
CA MET A 26 25.33 40.20 -25.75
C MET A 26 25.42 38.79 -25.14
N LEU A 27 26.65 38.35 -24.83
CA LEU A 27 26.88 37.07 -24.15
C LEU A 27 27.96 37.16 -23.05
N SER A 28 28.27 38.37 -22.57
CA SER A 28 29.30 38.58 -21.54
C SER A 28 28.82 39.31 -20.28
N ALA A 29 27.51 39.53 -20.10
CA ALA A 29 26.96 40.14 -18.88
C ALA A 29 25.96 39.26 -18.09
N ALA A 30 25.52 38.12 -18.63
CA ALA A 30 24.58 37.20 -17.95
C ALA A 30 25.26 36.04 -17.20
N LEU A 31 26.59 36.02 -17.11
CA LEU A 31 27.38 34.90 -16.57
C LEU A 31 27.92 35.12 -15.14
N ARG A 32 27.41 36.12 -14.39
CA ARG A 32 27.88 36.39 -13.01
C ARG A 32 26.84 36.43 -11.90
N THR A 33 25.59 36.00 -12.12
CA THR A 33 24.56 35.92 -11.06
C THR A 33 23.75 34.62 -11.09
N LEU A 34 24.43 33.47 -11.16
CA LEU A 34 23.87 32.15 -10.88
C LEU A 34 24.93 31.31 -10.14
N LYS A 35 25.38 31.80 -8.99
CA LYS A 35 26.12 31.01 -7.98
C LYS A 35 25.30 31.02 -6.70
N HIS A 36 24.49 29.98 -6.54
CA HIS A 36 23.83 29.44 -5.34
C HIS A 36 22.40 28.97 -5.66
N VAL A 37 22.33 27.86 -6.38
CA VAL A 37 21.19 26.93 -6.34
C VAL A 37 21.76 25.62 -5.83
N PRO A 38 21.23 25.01 -4.76
CA PRO A 38 21.86 23.85 -4.14
C PRO A 38 21.83 22.64 -5.08
N TYR A 39 22.90 21.85 -4.99
CA TYR A 39 23.33 20.74 -5.85
C TYR A 39 22.39 19.50 -5.84
N TYR A 40 21.16 19.62 -5.34
CA TYR A 40 20.26 18.50 -5.07
C TYR A 40 19.34 18.09 -6.23
N SER A 41 19.23 18.87 -7.31
CA SER A 41 18.26 18.61 -8.39
C SER A 41 18.83 17.98 -9.66
N ARG A 42 20.12 17.61 -9.69
CA ARG A 42 20.76 16.97 -10.87
C ARG A 42 21.27 15.55 -10.64
N GLN A 43 21.32 15.07 -9.40
CA GLN A 43 21.68 13.68 -9.07
C GLN A 43 20.47 12.73 -8.93
N CYS A 44 19.24 13.24 -8.90
CA CYS A 44 18.03 12.43 -8.78
C CYS A 44 17.56 11.81 -10.13
N LEU A 45 18.21 12.16 -11.25
CA LEU A 45 17.95 11.59 -12.58
C LEU A 45 18.92 10.47 -12.98
N MET A 46 19.81 10.04 -12.08
CA MET A 46 20.87 9.05 -12.39
C MET A 46 21.09 7.97 -11.31
N VAL A 47 20.10 7.68 -10.47
CA VAL A 47 20.13 6.55 -9.51
C VAL A 47 18.94 5.60 -9.72
N SER A 48 18.66 5.25 -10.98
CA SER A 48 17.88 4.05 -11.34
C SER A 48 18.69 3.13 -12.26
N ARG A 49 20.01 3.05 -12.05
CA ARG A 49 20.85 2.11 -12.79
C ARG A 49 20.68 0.71 -12.22
N ASN A 50 19.92 -0.07 -12.99
CA ASN A 50 20.08 -1.50 -13.24
C ASN A 50 19.63 -2.47 -12.12
N LEU A 51 18.31 -2.66 -11.99
CA LEU A 51 17.82 -4.03 -12.18
C LEU A 51 18.16 -4.35 -13.64
N GLY A 52 18.99 -5.36 -13.87
CA GLY A 52 19.32 -5.83 -15.21
C GLY A 52 18.09 -6.42 -15.88
N SER A 53 17.14 -5.57 -16.27
CA SER A 53 16.05 -5.97 -17.16
C SER A 53 16.69 -6.45 -18.44
N VAL A 54 16.41 -7.69 -18.82
CA VAL A 54 16.72 -8.23 -20.14
C VAL A 54 16.28 -7.17 -21.16
N GLY A 55 17.28 -6.57 -21.81
CA GLY A 55 17.06 -5.38 -22.63
C GLY A 55 15.94 -5.60 -23.63
N TYR A 56 15.09 -4.58 -23.79
CA TYR A 56 14.16 -4.53 -24.91
C TYR A 56 14.95 -4.69 -26.21
N ASP A 57 14.51 -5.59 -27.08
CA ASP A 57 15.11 -5.74 -28.40
C ASP A 57 14.38 -4.78 -29.34
N PRO A 58 15.02 -3.69 -29.80
CA PRO A 58 14.39 -2.71 -30.67
C PRO A 58 13.99 -3.28 -32.04
N ASN A 59 14.46 -4.47 -32.40
CA ASN A 59 14.10 -5.12 -33.66
C ASN A 59 12.78 -5.90 -33.58
N GLU A 60 12.26 -6.19 -32.39
CA GLU A 60 10.96 -6.82 -32.24
C GLU A 60 9.84 -5.81 -32.54
N LYS A 61 8.99 -6.12 -33.53
CA LYS A 61 7.76 -5.37 -33.80
C LYS A 61 6.87 -5.39 -32.56
N THR A 62 6.54 -4.20 -32.05
CA THR A 62 5.64 -4.01 -30.91
C THR A 62 4.22 -3.69 -31.40
N PHE A 63 3.30 -3.44 -30.45
CA PHE A 63 2.03 -2.79 -30.75
C PHE A 63 2.25 -1.29 -30.89
N ASP A 64 1.50 -0.63 -31.78
CA ASP A 64 1.56 0.82 -31.92
C ASP A 64 0.82 1.52 -30.77
N LYS A 65 -0.29 0.93 -30.32
CA LYS A 65 -1.16 1.48 -29.29
C LYS A 65 -1.85 0.40 -28.46
N ILE A 66 -1.72 0.50 -27.13
CA ILE A 66 -2.36 -0.37 -26.15
C ILE A 66 -3.30 0.45 -25.26
N LEU A 67 -4.51 -0.06 -25.04
CA LEU A 67 -5.44 0.47 -24.03
C LEU A 67 -5.28 -0.29 -22.71
N ILE A 68 -5.23 0.43 -21.60
CA ILE A 68 -5.11 -0.13 -20.27
C ILE A 68 -6.49 -0.10 -19.62
N ALA A 69 -7.14 -1.26 -19.52
CA ALA A 69 -8.49 -1.41 -18.96
C ALA A 69 -8.45 -1.55 -17.43
N ASN A 70 -7.75 -0.62 -16.77
CA ASN A 70 -7.59 -0.59 -15.31
C ASN A 70 -7.24 0.84 -14.84
N ARG A 71 -7.08 1.02 -13.52
CA ARG A 71 -6.77 2.30 -12.87
C ARG A 71 -5.63 2.17 -11.85
N GLY A 72 -5.30 3.27 -11.18
CA GLY A 72 -4.42 3.26 -10.01
C GLY A 72 -3.01 2.78 -10.33
N GLU A 73 -2.35 2.15 -9.35
CA GLU A 73 -0.93 1.77 -9.47
C GLU A 73 -0.68 0.83 -10.66
N ILE A 74 -1.58 -0.12 -10.91
CA ILE A 74 -1.38 -1.13 -11.96
C ILE A 74 -1.46 -0.50 -13.34
N ALA A 75 -2.33 0.49 -13.53
CA ALA A 75 -2.35 1.22 -14.79
C ALA A 75 -1.04 1.98 -15.01
N CYS A 76 -0.53 2.67 -13.97
CA CYS A 76 0.78 3.31 -14.01
C CYS A 76 1.92 2.31 -14.28
N ARG A 77 1.89 1.12 -13.65
CA ARG A 77 2.84 0.02 -13.84
C ARG A 77 2.89 -0.45 -15.29
N VAL A 78 1.75 -0.64 -15.93
CA VAL A 78 1.66 -1.07 -17.33
C VAL A 78 2.10 0.04 -18.29
N ILE A 79 1.64 1.28 -18.06
CA ILE A 79 2.02 2.45 -18.88
C ILE A 79 3.54 2.66 -18.83
N ARG A 80 4.19 2.51 -17.67
CA ARG A 80 5.65 2.61 -17.55
C ARG A 80 6.38 1.62 -18.47
N THR A 81 5.93 0.37 -18.54
CA THR A 81 6.54 -0.61 -19.45
C THR A 81 6.23 -0.31 -20.91
N CYS A 82 4.99 0.06 -21.25
CA CYS A 82 4.64 0.44 -22.62
C CYS A 82 5.51 1.60 -23.13
N LYS A 83 5.72 2.64 -22.31
CA LYS A 83 6.60 3.78 -22.63
C LYS A 83 8.06 3.36 -22.84
N LYS A 84 8.59 2.45 -22.02
CA LYS A 84 9.94 1.90 -22.20
C LYS A 84 10.08 1.14 -23.54
N MET A 85 9.00 0.51 -24.00
CA MET A 85 8.93 -0.23 -25.26
C MET A 85 8.53 0.66 -26.46
N GLY A 86 8.35 1.97 -26.28
CA GLY A 86 7.93 2.89 -27.34
C GLY A 86 6.48 2.73 -27.81
N ILE A 87 5.61 2.11 -27.01
CA ILE A 87 4.21 1.83 -27.33
C ILE A 87 3.33 2.98 -26.84
N LYS A 88 2.42 3.50 -27.68
CA LYS A 88 1.44 4.51 -27.26
C LYS A 88 0.40 3.92 -26.32
N THR A 89 -0.05 4.70 -25.37
CA THR A 89 -0.91 4.25 -24.28
C THR A 89 -2.21 5.01 -24.22
N VAL A 90 -3.30 4.29 -24.00
CA VAL A 90 -4.64 4.84 -23.75
C VAL A 90 -5.09 4.44 -22.35
N ALA A 91 -5.40 5.40 -21.49
CA ALA A 91 -6.04 5.14 -20.21
C ALA A 91 -7.56 5.27 -20.32
N ILE A 92 -8.29 4.43 -19.58
CA ILE A 92 -9.71 4.69 -19.28
C ILE A 92 -9.85 5.28 -17.87
N HIS A 93 -10.89 6.07 -17.66
CA HIS A 93 -11.18 6.63 -16.34
C HIS A 93 -12.68 6.83 -16.09
N SER A 94 -13.08 6.84 -14.82
CA SER A 94 -14.37 7.37 -14.38
C SER A 94 -14.33 8.90 -14.30
N ASP A 95 -15.47 9.52 -14.06
CA ASP A 95 -15.59 10.96 -13.75
C ASP A 95 -14.65 11.41 -12.60
N VAL A 96 -14.62 10.68 -11.49
CA VAL A 96 -13.80 10.99 -10.30
C VAL A 96 -12.31 10.71 -10.51
N ASP A 97 -11.96 9.86 -11.49
CA ASP A 97 -10.57 9.55 -11.82
C ASP A 97 -9.97 10.47 -12.89
N ALA A 98 -10.70 11.50 -13.36
CA ALA A 98 -10.23 12.38 -14.43
C ALA A 98 -8.86 13.05 -14.14
N SER A 99 -8.53 13.25 -12.86
CA SER A 99 -7.25 13.82 -12.41
C SER A 99 -6.23 12.79 -11.89
N SER A 100 -6.54 11.49 -11.98
CA SER A 100 -5.69 10.41 -11.49
C SER A 100 -4.37 10.30 -12.25
N VAL A 101 -3.36 9.73 -11.60
CA VAL A 101 -1.98 9.72 -12.13
C VAL A 101 -1.89 8.94 -13.43
N HIS A 102 -2.57 7.80 -13.56
CA HIS A 102 -2.55 6.99 -14.77
C HIS A 102 -3.13 7.72 -16.00
N VAL A 103 -4.13 8.58 -15.79
CA VAL A 103 -4.72 9.43 -16.85
C VAL A 103 -3.70 10.43 -17.36
N LYS A 104 -2.99 11.10 -16.45
CA LYS A 104 -1.92 12.06 -16.81
C LYS A 104 -0.70 11.38 -17.43
N MET A 105 -0.48 10.11 -17.11
CA MET A 105 0.62 9.32 -17.64
C MET A 105 0.37 8.79 -19.04
N ALA A 106 -0.88 8.50 -19.43
CA ALA A 106 -1.18 7.98 -20.76
C ALA A 106 -1.06 9.05 -21.85
N ASP A 107 -0.91 8.61 -23.10
CA ASP A 107 -0.86 9.52 -24.26
C ASP A 107 -2.27 10.00 -24.67
N GLU A 108 -3.27 9.15 -24.45
CA GLU A 108 -4.69 9.45 -24.65
C GLU A 108 -5.48 8.95 -23.44
N ALA A 109 -6.63 9.58 -23.16
CA ALA A 109 -7.53 9.17 -22.10
C ALA A 109 -9.00 9.26 -22.52
N VAL A 110 -9.81 8.30 -22.07
CA VAL A 110 -11.25 8.25 -22.36
C VAL A 110 -12.05 8.01 -21.08
N CYS A 111 -13.07 8.84 -20.87
CA CYS A 111 -14.02 8.64 -19.78
C CYS A 111 -15.00 7.52 -20.16
N VAL A 112 -15.16 6.52 -19.29
CA VAL A 112 -16.01 5.33 -19.53
C VAL A 112 -17.23 5.25 -18.62
N GLY A 113 -17.49 6.29 -17.81
CA GLY A 113 -18.69 6.37 -16.99
C GLY A 113 -18.49 7.06 -15.63
N PRO A 114 -19.51 6.99 -14.75
CA PRO A 114 -19.46 7.59 -13.42
C PRO A 114 -18.63 6.76 -12.41
N ALA A 115 -18.49 7.29 -11.20
CA ALA A 115 -17.58 6.78 -10.18
C ALA A 115 -17.70 5.28 -9.85
N PRO A 116 -18.92 4.70 -9.69
CA PRO A 116 -19.06 3.28 -9.34
C PRO A 116 -18.47 2.37 -10.41
N THR A 117 -17.63 1.43 -9.98
CA THR A 117 -16.92 0.51 -10.89
C THR A 117 -17.84 -0.30 -11.79
N SER A 118 -19.04 -0.67 -11.33
CA SER A 118 -20.08 -1.37 -12.10
C SER A 118 -20.58 -0.57 -13.31
N LYS A 119 -20.50 0.76 -13.26
CA LYS A 119 -20.95 1.67 -14.33
C LYS A 119 -19.80 2.24 -15.18
N SER A 120 -18.55 1.97 -14.80
CA SER A 120 -17.34 2.47 -15.48
C SER A 120 -16.36 1.34 -15.82
N TYR A 121 -15.46 0.96 -14.90
CA TYR A 121 -14.39 -0.01 -15.17
C TYR A 121 -14.85 -1.45 -15.45
N LEU A 122 -16.11 -1.78 -15.13
CA LEU A 122 -16.77 -3.04 -15.48
C LEU A 122 -17.76 -2.90 -16.65
N ASN A 123 -17.93 -1.70 -17.19
CA ASN A 123 -18.82 -1.43 -18.32
C ASN A 123 -18.13 -1.81 -19.63
N MET A 124 -18.35 -3.04 -20.08
CA MET A 124 -17.73 -3.57 -21.29
C MET A 124 -18.08 -2.74 -22.53
N ASP A 125 -19.34 -2.29 -22.67
CA ASP A 125 -19.79 -1.53 -23.85
C ASP A 125 -19.03 -0.20 -23.98
N ALA A 126 -18.92 0.55 -22.88
CA ALA A 126 -18.17 1.81 -22.85
C ALA A 126 -16.67 1.60 -23.14
N ILE A 127 -16.08 0.51 -22.65
CA ILE A 127 -14.68 0.17 -22.91
C ILE A 127 -14.49 -0.23 -24.39
N MET A 128 -15.40 -1.02 -24.97
CA MET A 128 -15.36 -1.38 -26.39
C MET A 128 -15.50 -0.15 -27.30
N GLU A 129 -16.35 0.82 -26.94
CA GLU A 129 -16.45 2.09 -27.64
C GLU A 129 -15.14 2.91 -27.54
N ALA A 130 -14.52 2.97 -26.36
CA ALA A 130 -13.24 3.62 -26.17
C ALA A 130 -12.12 3.00 -27.02
N ILE A 131 -12.10 1.67 -27.14
CA ILE A 131 -11.15 0.93 -28.00
C ILE A 131 -11.35 1.30 -29.47
N LYS A 132 -12.60 1.31 -29.94
CA LYS A 132 -12.94 1.70 -31.33
C LYS A 132 -12.53 3.13 -31.64
N LYS A 133 -12.84 4.07 -30.74
CA LYS A 133 -12.51 5.50 -30.89
C LYS A 133 -11.00 5.75 -30.95
N THR A 134 -10.23 5.04 -30.11
CA THR A 134 -8.79 5.25 -29.98
C THR A 134 -7.96 4.38 -30.92
N ARG A 135 -8.58 3.35 -31.53
CA ARG A 135 -7.94 2.36 -32.42
C ARG A 135 -6.80 1.61 -31.73
N ALA A 136 -7.00 1.26 -30.46
CA ALA A 136 -6.04 0.42 -29.73
C ALA A 136 -6.01 -0.98 -30.33
N GLN A 137 -4.81 -1.52 -30.53
CA GLN A 137 -4.60 -2.84 -31.16
C GLN A 137 -4.63 -3.98 -30.13
N ALA A 138 -4.42 -3.64 -28.86
CA ALA A 138 -4.44 -4.58 -27.77
C ALA A 138 -4.91 -3.90 -26.48
N VAL A 139 -5.43 -4.71 -25.57
CA VAL A 139 -5.91 -4.28 -24.25
C VAL A 139 -5.16 -5.03 -23.17
N HIS A 140 -4.55 -4.29 -22.25
CA HIS A 140 -4.01 -4.85 -21.02
C HIS A 140 -5.02 -4.64 -19.88
N PRO A 141 -5.58 -5.72 -19.29
CA PRO A 141 -6.60 -5.59 -18.27
C PRO A 141 -6.03 -5.28 -16.88
N GLY A 142 -4.73 -5.43 -16.67
CA GLY A 142 -4.12 -5.34 -15.35
C GLY A 142 -4.52 -6.55 -14.51
N TYR A 143 -5.08 -6.30 -13.33
CA TYR A 143 -5.64 -7.33 -12.46
C TYR A 143 -6.98 -6.87 -11.87
N GLY A 144 -7.83 -7.82 -11.47
CA GLY A 144 -9.21 -7.51 -11.10
C GLY A 144 -10.01 -6.96 -12.28
N PHE A 145 -11.17 -6.36 -12.00
CA PHE A 145 -12.11 -5.90 -13.02
C PHE A 145 -12.40 -6.98 -14.09
N LEU A 146 -12.02 -6.73 -15.34
CA LEU A 146 -12.29 -7.59 -16.49
C LEU A 146 -11.12 -8.53 -16.83
N SER A 147 -10.06 -8.59 -16.01
CA SER A 147 -8.88 -9.42 -16.29
C SER A 147 -9.15 -10.91 -16.38
N GLU A 148 -10.23 -11.38 -15.76
CA GLU A 148 -10.63 -12.79 -15.74
C GLU A 148 -12.05 -12.95 -16.31
N ASN A 149 -12.53 -11.98 -17.09
CA ASN A 149 -13.84 -12.02 -17.71
C ASN A 149 -13.75 -12.59 -19.14
N LYS A 150 -14.25 -13.82 -19.31
CA LYS A 150 -14.23 -14.53 -20.61
C LYS A 150 -15.02 -13.81 -21.71
N GLU A 151 -16.13 -13.17 -21.37
CA GLU A 151 -16.97 -12.48 -22.37
C GLU A 151 -16.26 -11.24 -22.88
N PHE A 152 -15.54 -10.53 -22.01
CA PHE A 152 -14.73 -9.39 -22.43
C PHE A 152 -13.62 -9.82 -23.40
N ALA A 153 -12.85 -10.85 -23.06
CA ALA A 153 -11.81 -11.39 -23.94
C ALA A 153 -12.39 -11.88 -25.29
N ARG A 154 -13.58 -12.49 -25.30
CA ARG A 154 -14.30 -12.88 -26.52
C ARG A 154 -14.72 -11.67 -27.36
N CYS A 155 -15.22 -10.61 -26.73
CA CYS A 155 -15.63 -9.38 -27.43
C CYS A 155 -14.44 -8.67 -28.07
N LEU A 156 -13.27 -8.66 -27.41
CA LEU A 156 -12.04 -8.10 -27.97
C LEU A 156 -11.59 -8.88 -29.22
N ALA A 157 -11.60 -10.21 -29.15
CA ALA A 157 -11.24 -11.06 -30.28
C ALA A 157 -12.18 -10.86 -31.49
N ALA A 158 -13.46 -10.57 -31.26
CA ALA A 158 -14.43 -10.29 -32.34
C ALA A 158 -14.17 -8.97 -33.09
N GLU A 159 -13.38 -8.07 -32.51
CA GLU A 159 -13.00 -6.77 -33.10
C GLU A 159 -11.51 -6.73 -33.50
N ASP A 160 -10.85 -7.90 -33.60
CA ASP A 160 -9.42 -8.05 -33.89
C ASP A 160 -8.49 -7.31 -32.90
N VAL A 161 -8.94 -7.14 -31.65
CA VAL A 161 -8.17 -6.52 -30.56
C VAL A 161 -7.56 -7.60 -29.69
N ILE A 162 -6.25 -7.58 -29.50
CA ILE A 162 -5.54 -8.60 -28.73
C ILE A 162 -5.74 -8.36 -27.22
N PHE A 163 -6.28 -9.36 -26.53
CA PHE A 163 -6.29 -9.40 -25.07
C PHE A 163 -4.89 -9.80 -24.54
N ILE A 164 -4.24 -8.93 -23.78
CA ILE A 164 -2.93 -9.19 -23.17
C ILE A 164 -3.14 -9.93 -21.85
N GLY A 165 -3.36 -11.23 -21.97
CA GLY A 165 -3.67 -12.15 -20.89
C GLY A 165 -3.80 -13.57 -21.44
N PRO A 166 -4.27 -14.53 -20.63
CA PRO A 166 -4.49 -15.89 -21.09
C PRO A 166 -5.71 -16.00 -22.03
N ASP A 167 -5.75 -17.09 -22.77
CA ASP A 167 -6.86 -17.40 -23.68
C ASP A 167 -8.17 -17.70 -22.91
N THR A 168 -9.31 -17.47 -23.57
CA THR A 168 -10.66 -17.61 -22.98
C THR A 168 -10.92 -18.99 -22.37
N HIS A 169 -10.39 -20.05 -23.00
CA HIS A 169 -10.45 -21.42 -22.48
C HIS A 169 -9.76 -21.54 -21.12
N ALA A 170 -8.55 -20.99 -20.97
CA ALA A 170 -7.78 -21.07 -19.73
C ALA A 170 -8.46 -20.27 -18.60
N ILE A 171 -9.01 -19.09 -18.91
CA ILE A 171 -9.78 -18.28 -17.95
C ILE A 171 -10.99 -19.07 -17.42
N GLN A 172 -11.75 -19.70 -18.33
CA GLN A 172 -12.91 -20.49 -17.92
C GLN A 172 -12.52 -21.74 -17.12
N ALA A 173 -11.57 -22.52 -17.64
CA ALA A 173 -11.16 -23.78 -17.04
C ALA A 173 -10.63 -23.63 -15.61
N MET A 174 -9.92 -22.53 -15.33
CA MET A 174 -9.38 -22.25 -14.00
C MET A 174 -10.35 -21.47 -13.10
N GLY A 175 -11.37 -20.81 -13.66
CA GLY A 175 -12.40 -20.09 -12.90
C GLY A 175 -13.43 -21.02 -12.24
N ASP A 176 -13.63 -22.23 -12.77
CA ASP A 176 -14.47 -23.26 -12.14
C ASP A 176 -13.61 -24.15 -11.20
N LYS A 177 -14.03 -24.25 -9.94
CA LYS A 177 -13.30 -25.00 -8.90
C LYS A 177 -13.28 -26.51 -9.13
N ILE A 178 -14.30 -27.07 -9.78
CA ILE A 178 -14.38 -28.49 -10.09
C ILE A 178 -13.51 -28.76 -11.32
N GLU A 179 -13.69 -27.97 -12.38
CA GLU A 179 -12.93 -28.14 -13.63
C GLU A 179 -11.42 -27.98 -13.39
N SER A 180 -11.02 -26.95 -12.64
CA SER A 180 -9.62 -26.71 -12.27
C SER A 180 -9.00 -27.88 -11.49
N LYS A 181 -9.71 -28.47 -10.53
CA LYS A 181 -9.24 -29.65 -9.78
C LYS A 181 -9.10 -30.88 -10.67
N LEU A 182 -10.06 -31.13 -11.56
CA LEU A 182 -10.00 -32.26 -12.49
C LEU A 182 -8.81 -32.13 -13.44
N LEU A 183 -8.56 -30.92 -13.95
CA LEU A 183 -7.41 -30.62 -14.79
C LEU A 183 -6.09 -30.76 -14.02
N ALA A 184 -6.04 -30.28 -12.78
CA ALA A 184 -4.89 -30.45 -11.90
C ALA A 184 -4.57 -31.94 -11.66
N LYS A 185 -5.58 -32.76 -11.34
CA LYS A 185 -5.41 -34.22 -11.18
C LYS A 185 -4.93 -34.89 -12.47
N LYS A 186 -5.51 -34.52 -13.61
CA LYS A 186 -5.11 -35.05 -14.92
C LYS A 186 -3.69 -34.65 -15.30
N ALA A 187 -3.24 -33.48 -14.82
CA ALA A 187 -1.88 -32.98 -14.99
C ALA A 187 -0.91 -33.50 -13.91
N GLU A 188 -1.31 -34.48 -13.10
CA GLU A 188 -0.52 -35.06 -12.01
C GLU A 188 -0.04 -34.04 -10.97
N VAL A 189 -0.81 -32.97 -10.79
CA VAL A 189 -0.57 -31.96 -9.75
C VAL A 189 -1.15 -32.45 -8.43
N ASN A 190 -0.39 -32.29 -7.36
CA ASN A 190 -0.83 -32.64 -6.02
C ASN A 190 -2.09 -31.85 -5.65
N THR A 191 -3.21 -32.52 -5.39
CA THR A 191 -4.46 -31.89 -4.94
C THR A 191 -4.80 -32.33 -3.52
N ILE A 192 -5.43 -31.44 -2.75
CA ILE A 192 -5.91 -31.78 -1.41
C ILE A 192 -6.83 -33.01 -1.50
N PRO A 193 -6.58 -34.08 -0.72
CA PRO A 193 -7.49 -35.21 -0.64
C PRO A 193 -8.91 -34.75 -0.30
N GLY A 194 -9.89 -35.19 -1.09
CA GLY A 194 -11.26 -34.73 -0.97
C GLY A 194 -12.22 -35.52 -1.86
N PHE A 195 -13.51 -35.28 -1.68
CA PHE A 195 -14.56 -35.90 -2.47
C PHE A 195 -15.00 -34.94 -3.60
N ASP A 196 -14.72 -35.34 -4.84
CA ASP A 196 -15.06 -34.58 -6.03
C ASP A 196 -16.38 -35.10 -6.62
N GLY A 197 -17.49 -34.68 -6.03
CA GLY A 197 -18.83 -35.01 -6.48
C GLY A 197 -19.90 -34.24 -5.73
N VAL A 198 -21.14 -34.32 -6.22
CA VAL A 198 -22.31 -33.80 -5.50
C VAL A 198 -22.56 -34.71 -4.31
N VAL A 199 -22.41 -34.19 -3.09
CA VAL A 199 -22.65 -35.00 -1.88
C VAL A 199 -24.15 -35.17 -1.66
N LYS A 200 -24.63 -36.42 -1.70
CA LYS A 200 -25.96 -36.80 -1.19
C LYS A 200 -25.89 -36.99 0.33
N SER A 201 -26.95 -36.67 1.06
CA SER A 201 -27.00 -36.60 2.54
C SER A 201 -26.35 -37.79 3.26
N GLU A 202 -26.49 -39.01 2.73
CA GLU A 202 -25.99 -40.25 3.34
C GLU A 202 -24.48 -40.48 3.13
N LEU A 203 -23.86 -39.84 2.13
CA LEU A 203 -22.45 -40.04 1.77
C LEU A 203 -21.49 -39.18 2.60
N LEU A 204 -22.00 -38.15 3.29
CA LEU A 204 -21.19 -37.15 3.98
C LEU A 204 -20.49 -37.77 5.20
N SER A 205 -21.19 -38.62 5.96
CA SER A 205 -20.66 -39.34 7.11
C SER A 205 -19.54 -40.34 6.71
N ASN A 206 -19.77 -41.15 5.68
CA ASN A 206 -18.79 -42.15 5.22
C ASN A 206 -17.55 -41.52 4.58
N SER A 207 -17.72 -40.43 3.82
CA SER A 207 -16.60 -39.71 3.20
C SER A 207 -15.74 -38.99 4.24
N SER A 208 -16.34 -38.45 5.31
CA SER A 208 -15.62 -37.79 6.41
C SER A 208 -14.75 -38.75 7.22
N LEU A 209 -15.20 -40.00 7.42
CA LEU A 209 -14.43 -41.07 8.09
C LEU A 209 -13.22 -41.53 7.28
N LEU A 210 -13.33 -41.55 5.94
CA LEU A 210 -12.23 -41.91 5.03
C LEU A 210 -11.18 -40.80 4.89
N LEU A 211 -11.60 -39.54 4.95
CA LEU A 211 -10.71 -38.37 4.82
C LEU A 211 -9.98 -38.02 6.12
N GLY A 212 -10.51 -38.45 7.27
CA GLY A 212 -10.03 -38.05 8.60
C GLY A 212 -10.52 -36.65 8.98
N TYR A 213 -10.78 -36.44 10.27
CA TYR A 213 -11.18 -35.13 10.80
C TYR A 213 -9.97 -34.25 11.13
N PRO A 214 -10.08 -32.91 11.01
CA PRO A 214 -11.29 -32.16 10.61
C PRO A 214 -11.60 -32.23 9.09
N VAL A 215 -12.75 -31.73 8.64
CA VAL A 215 -13.13 -31.63 7.20
C VAL A 215 -13.67 -30.21 6.89
N MET A 216 -13.32 -29.62 5.74
CA MET A 216 -13.83 -28.31 5.28
C MET A 216 -14.75 -28.48 4.06
N ILE A 217 -15.97 -28.01 4.16
CA ILE A 217 -16.95 -28.10 3.06
C ILE A 217 -16.99 -26.76 2.30
N LYS A 218 -16.91 -26.79 0.96
CA LYS A 218 -16.99 -25.59 0.10
C LYS A 218 -18.07 -25.76 -0.97
N ALA A 219 -18.78 -24.68 -1.28
CA ALA A 219 -19.70 -24.63 -2.42
C ALA A 219 -18.93 -24.75 -3.75
N SER A 220 -19.55 -25.41 -4.74
CA SER A 220 -18.95 -25.70 -6.06
C SER A 220 -18.84 -24.48 -6.98
N ALA A 221 -19.77 -23.53 -6.87
CA ALA A 221 -19.82 -22.31 -7.68
C ALA A 221 -20.10 -21.07 -6.81
N GLY A 222 -19.55 -19.92 -7.20
CA GLY A 222 -19.66 -18.66 -6.45
C GLY A 222 -18.36 -18.29 -5.72
N GLY A 223 -17.80 -17.13 -6.06
CA GLY A 223 -16.63 -16.58 -5.38
C GLY A 223 -17.00 -16.06 -3.99
N GLY A 224 -16.26 -16.45 -2.96
CA GLY A 224 -16.14 -15.66 -1.72
C GLY A 224 -16.70 -16.23 -0.40
N GLY A 225 -17.54 -17.26 -0.39
CA GLY A 225 -18.06 -17.80 0.87
C GLY A 225 -17.17 -18.85 1.53
N LYS A 226 -16.50 -18.53 2.64
CA LYS A 226 -15.88 -19.51 3.57
C LYS A 226 -16.79 -19.67 4.79
N GLU A 227 -17.65 -20.68 4.81
CA GLU A 227 -18.30 -21.11 6.06
C GLU A 227 -17.53 -22.31 6.63
N ILE A 228 -17.09 -22.19 7.89
CA ILE A 228 -16.43 -23.26 8.64
C ILE A 228 -17.49 -23.82 9.61
N LEU A 229 -18.13 -24.93 9.25
CA LEU A 229 -19.08 -25.62 10.12
C LEU A 229 -18.30 -26.58 11.04
N HIS A 230 -18.39 -26.37 12.36
CA HIS A 230 -18.00 -27.34 13.37
C HIS A 230 -19.27 -28.03 13.91
N GLY A 231 -19.51 -29.29 13.52
CA GLY A 231 -20.50 -30.15 14.19
C GLY A 231 -21.93 -30.22 13.61
N GLU A 232 -22.40 -31.47 13.52
CA GLU A 232 -23.72 -32.14 13.39
C GLU A 232 -25.00 -31.50 12.80
N ASN A 233 -25.06 -30.24 12.35
CA ASN A 233 -26.28 -29.73 11.68
C ASN A 233 -25.97 -28.99 10.38
N ILE A 234 -26.30 -29.61 9.24
CA ILE A 234 -26.04 -29.07 7.90
C ILE A 234 -27.36 -29.03 7.10
N ASN A 235 -27.79 -27.83 6.68
CA ASN A 235 -28.92 -27.65 5.77
C ASN A 235 -28.46 -27.76 4.29
N HIS A 236 -29.33 -28.36 3.46
CA HIS A 236 -29.01 -28.93 2.15
C HIS A 236 -28.91 -27.91 1.01
N HIS A 237 -27.71 -27.52 0.56
CA HIS A 237 -27.43 -27.01 -0.79
C HIS A 237 -26.20 -27.74 -1.38
N LEU A 238 -25.93 -27.68 -2.69
CA LEU A 238 -24.84 -28.42 -3.36
C LEU A 238 -23.47 -28.11 -2.74
N LEU A 239 -22.86 -29.09 -2.07
CA LEU A 239 -21.60 -28.96 -1.34
C LEU A 239 -20.55 -29.93 -1.91
N CYS A 240 -19.31 -29.48 -2.04
CA CYS A 240 -18.13 -30.29 -2.32
C CYS A 240 -17.28 -30.39 -1.04
N GLY A 241 -16.90 -31.61 -0.64
CA GLY A 241 -16.12 -31.85 0.57
C GLY A 241 -14.61 -31.83 0.29
N CYS A 242 -13.86 -30.93 0.93
CA CYS A 242 -12.39 -31.00 1.02
C CYS A 242 -12.00 -31.53 2.41
N GLY A 243 -11.06 -32.49 2.48
CA GLY A 243 -10.45 -32.85 3.76
C GLY A 243 -9.78 -31.62 4.41
N TYR A 244 -9.78 -31.54 5.75
CA TYR A 244 -9.10 -30.47 6.47
C TYR A 244 -7.69 -30.95 6.80
N MET A 245 -6.71 -30.28 6.20
CA MET A 245 -5.35 -30.28 6.72
C MET A 245 -5.08 -28.89 7.27
N VAL A 246 -4.39 -28.81 8.41
CA VAL A 246 -3.93 -27.53 8.95
C VAL A 246 -2.78 -27.07 8.07
N PHE A 247 -3.07 -26.18 7.13
CA PHE A 247 -2.05 -25.60 6.26
C PHE A 247 -1.37 -24.43 6.96
N GLN A 248 -0.05 -24.45 6.91
CA GLN A 248 0.77 -23.45 7.60
C GLN A 248 0.98 -22.23 6.69
N MET A 249 1.18 -22.45 5.39
CA MET A 249 1.65 -21.43 4.46
C MET A 249 0.86 -21.40 3.15
N VAL A 250 0.81 -20.21 2.55
CA VAL A 250 0.27 -19.98 1.19
C VAL A 250 1.43 -19.57 0.29
N LEU A 251 1.75 -20.45 -0.65
CA LEU A 251 2.87 -20.28 -1.57
C LEU A 251 2.37 -20.21 -3.00
N LEU A 252 2.89 -19.25 -3.76
CA LEU A 252 2.39 -18.92 -5.09
C LEU A 252 3.52 -18.99 -6.10
N PHE A 253 3.38 -19.85 -7.10
CA PHE A 253 4.34 -19.94 -8.18
C PHE A 253 3.92 -19.03 -9.33
N GLN A 254 4.80 -18.10 -9.69
CA GLN A 254 4.63 -17.32 -10.91
C GLN A 254 4.92 -18.23 -12.09
N VAL A 255 3.98 -18.33 -13.03
CA VAL A 255 4.20 -19.00 -14.31
C VAL A 255 4.11 -18.01 -15.46
N LEU A 256 4.84 -18.30 -16.52
CA LEU A 256 4.83 -17.55 -17.77
C LEU A 256 4.77 -18.55 -18.92
N GLY A 257 3.71 -18.49 -19.73
CA GLY A 257 3.51 -19.35 -20.89
C GLY A 257 3.44 -18.53 -22.18
N ASP A 258 3.76 -19.15 -23.32
CA ASP A 258 3.59 -18.57 -24.65
C ASP A 258 2.61 -19.35 -25.54
N LYS A 259 2.27 -18.77 -26.68
CA LYS A 259 1.38 -19.40 -27.67
C LYS A 259 2.04 -20.54 -28.46
N HIS A 260 3.32 -20.84 -28.19
CA HIS A 260 4.11 -21.88 -28.85
C HIS A 260 4.25 -23.14 -27.98
N GLY A 261 3.55 -23.18 -26.83
CA GLY A 261 3.56 -24.31 -25.90
C GLY A 261 4.72 -24.31 -24.91
N ASN A 262 5.55 -23.24 -24.89
CA ASN A 262 6.56 -23.09 -23.85
C ASN A 262 5.92 -22.55 -22.59
N ALA A 263 6.40 -23.03 -21.43
CA ALA A 263 6.01 -22.53 -20.13
C ALA A 263 7.16 -22.67 -19.14
N LEU A 264 7.33 -21.66 -18.29
CA LEU A 264 8.37 -21.50 -17.28
C LEU A 264 7.75 -21.12 -15.94
N TRP A 265 8.41 -21.51 -14.84
CA TRP A 265 8.13 -20.93 -13.52
C TRP A 265 9.20 -19.91 -13.14
N LEU A 266 8.77 -18.78 -12.56
CA LEU A 266 9.61 -17.66 -12.15
C LEU A 266 9.78 -17.61 -10.63
N ASN A 267 10.03 -18.79 -10.06
CA ASN A 267 10.08 -19.05 -8.61
C ASN A 267 8.76 -18.74 -7.89
N GLU A 268 8.77 -18.97 -6.58
CA GLU A 268 7.64 -18.78 -5.69
C GLU A 268 7.65 -17.45 -4.96
N ARG A 269 6.47 -17.08 -4.47
CA ARG A 269 6.25 -16.04 -3.49
C ARG A 269 5.55 -16.63 -2.28
N GLU A 270 5.90 -16.13 -1.10
CA GLU A 270 5.18 -16.41 0.12
C GLU A 270 4.27 -15.23 0.48
N CYS A 271 2.98 -15.53 0.70
CA CYS A 271 1.96 -14.52 1.03
C CYS A 271 1.19 -14.91 2.30
N SER A 272 1.87 -15.60 3.23
CA SER A 272 1.28 -16.10 4.47
C SER A 272 0.77 -14.97 5.38
N ILE A 273 1.35 -13.77 5.32
CA ILE A 273 0.93 -12.62 6.12
C ILE A 273 -0.26 -11.92 5.46
N GLN A 274 -1.45 -12.24 5.97
CA GLN A 274 -2.73 -11.74 5.46
C GLN A 274 -3.68 -11.36 6.59
N ARG A 275 -4.58 -10.41 6.32
CA ARG A 275 -5.67 -10.00 7.19
C ARG A 275 -6.99 -10.31 6.51
N ARG A 276 -7.86 -11.14 7.11
CA ARG A 276 -9.18 -11.49 6.53
C ARG A 276 -9.07 -11.95 5.05
N ASN A 277 -8.02 -12.71 4.72
CA ASN A 277 -7.66 -13.15 3.35
C ASN A 277 -7.15 -12.05 2.39
N GLN A 278 -6.99 -10.81 2.86
CA GLN A 278 -6.30 -9.76 2.13
C GLN A 278 -4.80 -9.85 2.43
N LYS A 279 -3.97 -10.04 1.40
CA LYS A 279 -2.51 -10.10 1.52
C LYS A 279 -1.97 -8.74 1.99
N VAL A 280 -1.02 -8.76 2.92
CA VAL A 280 -0.45 -7.55 3.55
C VAL A 280 1.05 -7.43 3.30
N VAL A 281 1.77 -8.55 3.46
CA VAL A 281 3.22 -8.64 3.21
C VAL A 281 3.49 -9.89 2.37
N GLU A 282 4.29 -9.71 1.34
CA GLU A 282 4.70 -10.74 0.40
C GLU A 282 6.22 -10.78 0.29
N GLU A 283 6.80 -11.97 0.12
CA GLU A 283 8.24 -12.10 -0.09
C GLU A 283 8.59 -13.14 -1.15
N ALA A 284 9.74 -12.97 -1.80
CA ALA A 284 10.29 -13.92 -2.76
C ALA A 284 11.81 -14.00 -2.60
N PRO A 285 12.40 -15.22 -2.56
CA PRO A 285 11.73 -16.53 -2.44
C PRO A 285 11.11 -16.75 -1.05
N SER A 286 10.53 -17.94 -0.81
CA SER A 286 10.08 -18.35 0.53
C SER A 286 11.25 -18.85 1.38
N ILE A 287 11.28 -18.45 2.65
CA ILE A 287 12.27 -18.93 3.64
C ILE A 287 12.03 -20.40 4.04
N PHE A 288 10.80 -20.91 3.86
CA PHE A 288 10.42 -22.25 4.30
C PHE A 288 10.83 -23.35 3.31
N LEU A 289 10.86 -23.04 2.01
CA LEU A 289 11.13 -24.03 0.96
C LEU A 289 12.63 -24.24 0.71
N ASP A 290 13.03 -25.51 0.68
CA ASP A 290 14.32 -25.93 0.13
C ASP A 290 14.29 -26.01 -1.40
N ALA A 291 15.47 -26.21 -2.01
CA ALA A 291 15.62 -26.22 -3.46
C ALA A 291 14.89 -27.40 -4.15
N GLU A 292 14.79 -28.55 -3.48
CA GLU A 292 14.16 -29.75 -4.01
C GLU A 292 12.64 -29.57 -4.07
N THR A 293 12.02 -29.20 -2.95
CA THR A 293 10.59 -28.94 -2.85
C THR A 293 10.19 -27.80 -3.80
N ARG A 294 10.98 -26.72 -3.86
CA ARG A 294 10.76 -25.60 -4.79
C ARG A 294 10.74 -26.06 -6.25
N ARG A 295 11.67 -26.93 -6.64
CA ARG A 295 11.70 -27.49 -7.99
C ARG A 295 10.46 -28.35 -8.25
N ALA A 296 10.11 -29.25 -7.34
CA ALA A 296 8.94 -30.12 -7.48
C ALA A 296 7.65 -29.32 -7.66
N MET A 297 7.45 -28.28 -6.85
CA MET A 297 6.31 -27.36 -6.97
C MET A 297 6.32 -26.59 -8.29
N GLY A 298 7.49 -26.07 -8.70
CA GLY A 298 7.64 -25.33 -9.95
C GLY A 298 7.37 -26.18 -11.19
N GLU A 299 7.85 -27.43 -11.19
CA GLU A 299 7.60 -28.40 -12.26
C GLU A 299 6.11 -28.74 -12.37
N GLN A 300 5.43 -28.98 -11.25
CA GLN A 300 3.97 -29.20 -11.24
C GLN A 300 3.19 -27.95 -11.68
N ALA A 301 3.62 -26.75 -11.29
CA ALA A 301 3.00 -25.51 -11.74
C ALA A 301 3.09 -25.33 -13.27
N VAL A 302 4.24 -25.66 -13.86
CA VAL A 302 4.42 -25.65 -15.32
C VAL A 302 3.67 -26.79 -16.00
N ALA A 303 3.59 -27.98 -15.40
CA ALA A 303 2.77 -29.07 -15.91
C ALA A 303 1.30 -28.66 -16.02
N LEU A 304 0.75 -28.01 -14.98
CA LEU A 304 -0.59 -27.44 -14.99
C LEU A 304 -0.76 -26.40 -16.10
N ALA A 305 0.16 -25.44 -16.19
CA ALA A 305 0.13 -24.39 -17.21
C ALA A 305 0.12 -24.98 -18.63
N ARG A 306 0.91 -26.03 -18.89
CA ARG A 306 0.91 -26.74 -20.19
C ARG A 306 -0.38 -27.50 -20.45
N ALA A 307 -0.93 -28.16 -19.43
CA ALA A 307 -2.18 -28.92 -19.55
C ALA A 307 -3.36 -28.04 -19.99
N VAL A 308 -3.39 -26.79 -19.54
CA VAL A 308 -4.44 -25.82 -19.88
C VAL A 308 -4.08 -24.92 -21.08
N LYS A 309 -2.91 -25.19 -21.71
CA LYS A 309 -2.33 -24.37 -22.80
C LYS A 309 -2.26 -22.88 -22.43
N TYR A 310 -1.78 -22.61 -21.22
CA TYR A 310 -1.73 -21.28 -20.66
C TYR A 310 -0.79 -20.37 -21.45
N SER A 311 -1.24 -19.15 -21.72
CA SER A 311 -0.45 -18.09 -22.36
C SER A 311 -0.43 -16.85 -21.45
N SER A 312 0.61 -16.02 -21.56
CA SER A 312 0.86 -14.86 -20.69
C SER A 312 1.34 -15.24 -19.28
N ALA A 313 1.30 -14.29 -18.35
CA ALA A 313 1.69 -14.47 -16.95
C ALA A 313 0.50 -14.88 -16.09
N GLY A 314 0.67 -15.92 -15.27
CA GLY A 314 -0.34 -16.45 -14.36
C GLY A 314 0.28 -16.91 -13.05
N THR A 315 -0.52 -17.30 -12.07
CA THR A 315 0.00 -17.75 -10.78
C THR A 315 -0.75 -18.97 -10.27
N VAL A 316 0.00 -20.00 -9.91
CA VAL A 316 -0.52 -21.23 -9.31
C VAL A 316 -0.36 -21.14 -7.80
N GLU A 317 -1.46 -21.20 -7.07
CA GLU A 317 -1.47 -21.14 -5.60
C GLU A 317 -1.45 -22.55 -5.00
N PHE A 318 -0.53 -22.75 -4.05
CA PHE A 318 -0.37 -23.96 -3.28
C PHE A 318 -0.55 -23.67 -1.79
N LEU A 319 -1.16 -24.63 -1.09
CA LEU A 319 -1.14 -24.70 0.36
C LEU A 319 -0.06 -25.69 0.78
N VAL A 320 0.79 -25.28 1.73
CA VAL A 320 1.90 -26.11 2.22
C VAL A 320 1.74 -26.37 3.71
N ASP A 321 1.89 -27.63 4.10
CA ASP A 321 1.85 -28.07 5.49
C ASP A 321 3.24 -28.02 6.16
N SER A 322 3.28 -28.30 7.46
CA SER A 322 4.51 -28.28 8.26
C SER A 322 5.55 -29.33 7.84
N LYS A 323 5.15 -30.35 7.07
CA LYS A 323 6.00 -31.42 6.54
C LYS A 323 6.44 -31.14 5.10
N LYS A 324 6.16 -29.94 4.57
CA LYS A 324 6.42 -29.53 3.18
C LYS A 324 5.63 -30.31 2.13
N ASN A 325 4.54 -30.98 2.51
CA ASN A 325 3.59 -31.46 1.53
C ASN A 325 2.82 -30.25 0.99
N PHE A 326 2.69 -30.18 -0.33
CA PHE A 326 2.07 -29.07 -1.01
C PHE A 326 0.88 -29.54 -1.85
N TYR A 327 -0.15 -28.70 -1.90
CA TYR A 327 -1.41 -29.04 -2.55
C TYR A 327 -1.95 -27.84 -3.31
N PHE A 328 -2.38 -28.07 -4.54
CA PHE A 328 -3.00 -27.08 -5.41
C PHE A 328 -4.28 -26.54 -4.77
N LEU A 329 -4.38 -25.22 -4.71
CA LEU A 329 -5.56 -24.50 -4.26
C LEU A 329 -6.37 -23.99 -5.46
N GLU A 330 -5.73 -23.15 -6.29
CA GLU A 330 -6.31 -22.56 -7.48
C GLU A 330 -5.22 -21.95 -8.39
N MET A 331 -5.59 -21.58 -9.61
CA MET A 331 -4.73 -20.84 -10.52
C MET A 331 -5.39 -19.51 -10.87
N ASN A 332 -4.70 -18.41 -10.57
CA ASN A 332 -5.15 -17.07 -10.94
C ASN A 332 -4.66 -16.75 -12.34
N THR A 333 -5.62 -16.43 -13.22
CA THR A 333 -5.39 -16.34 -14.67
C THR A 333 -5.05 -14.91 -15.10
N ARG A 334 -4.16 -14.26 -14.34
CA ARG A 334 -3.80 -12.85 -14.51
C ARG A 334 -2.44 -12.55 -13.88
N LEU A 335 -1.93 -11.35 -14.15
CA LEU A 335 -0.84 -10.78 -13.37
C LEU A 335 -1.28 -10.64 -11.90
N GLN A 336 -0.42 -11.06 -10.97
CA GLN A 336 -0.67 -10.87 -9.53
C GLN A 336 -0.22 -9.50 -9.06
N VAL A 337 -0.85 -9.00 -8.00
CA VAL A 337 -0.53 -7.68 -7.41
C VAL A 337 0.94 -7.65 -6.98
N GLU A 338 1.35 -8.72 -6.29
CA GLU A 338 2.66 -9.00 -5.72
C GLU A 338 3.70 -9.51 -6.73
N HIS A 339 3.48 -9.35 -8.04
CA HIS A 339 4.51 -9.68 -9.04
C HIS A 339 5.85 -8.92 -8.87
N PRO A 340 5.92 -7.69 -8.31
CA PRO A 340 7.20 -6.97 -8.19
C PRO A 340 8.27 -7.72 -7.39
N VAL A 341 7.93 -8.51 -6.37
CA VAL A 341 8.94 -9.31 -5.65
C VAL A 341 9.58 -10.35 -6.56
N THR A 342 8.82 -10.94 -7.48
CA THR A 342 9.35 -11.86 -8.50
C THR A 342 10.27 -11.11 -9.48
N GLU A 343 9.87 -9.92 -9.92
CA GLU A 343 10.71 -9.10 -10.82
C GLU A 343 12.04 -8.71 -10.17
N CYS A 344 12.03 -8.38 -8.88
CA CYS A 344 13.23 -7.98 -8.14
C CYS A 344 14.27 -9.10 -8.00
N ILE A 345 13.86 -10.37 -7.87
CA ILE A 345 14.80 -11.50 -7.76
C ILE A 345 15.17 -12.12 -9.11
N THR A 346 14.30 -12.03 -10.11
CA THR A 346 14.54 -12.62 -11.44
C THR A 346 15.17 -11.63 -12.42
N GLY A 347 14.95 -10.34 -12.24
CA GLY A 347 15.34 -9.29 -13.19
C GLY A 347 14.44 -9.22 -14.44
N LEU A 348 13.31 -9.93 -14.46
CA LEU A 348 12.36 -9.89 -15.58
C LEU A 348 11.29 -8.81 -15.36
N ASP A 349 10.87 -8.14 -16.43
CA ASP A 349 9.65 -7.32 -16.44
C ASP A 349 8.49 -8.18 -16.94
N LEU A 350 7.59 -8.60 -16.05
CA LEU A 350 6.51 -9.51 -16.42
C LEU A 350 5.54 -8.87 -17.40
N VAL A 351 5.27 -7.57 -17.25
CA VAL A 351 4.39 -6.84 -18.18
C VAL A 351 5.02 -6.81 -19.59
N GLN A 352 6.34 -6.65 -19.68
CA GLN A 352 7.04 -6.72 -20.96
C GLN A 352 6.87 -8.10 -21.61
N GLU A 353 7.09 -9.16 -20.84
CA GLU A 353 6.93 -10.53 -21.36
C GLU A 353 5.47 -10.84 -21.75
N MET A 354 4.49 -10.36 -20.97
CA MET A 354 3.07 -10.47 -21.32
C MET A 354 2.75 -9.81 -22.67
N ILE A 355 3.27 -8.59 -22.91
CA ILE A 355 3.08 -7.87 -24.18
C ILE A 355 3.74 -8.63 -25.34
N ARG A 356 4.96 -9.15 -25.14
CA ARG A 356 5.70 -9.90 -26.16
C ARG A 356 4.98 -11.20 -26.55
N VAL A 357 4.54 -11.97 -25.55
CA VAL A 357 3.75 -13.19 -25.78
C VAL A 357 2.43 -12.88 -26.49
N ALA A 358 1.74 -11.81 -26.09
CA ALA A 358 0.49 -11.40 -26.74
C ALA A 358 0.70 -11.06 -28.22
N LYS A 359 1.85 -10.48 -28.58
CA LYS A 359 2.25 -10.21 -29.97
C LYS A 359 2.66 -11.47 -30.76
N GLY A 360 2.80 -12.61 -30.08
CA GLY A 360 3.12 -13.91 -30.68
C GLY A 360 4.59 -14.30 -30.63
N TYR A 361 5.43 -13.61 -29.86
CA TYR A 361 6.82 -14.03 -29.67
C TYR A 361 6.94 -15.23 -28.71
N PRO A 362 7.92 -16.12 -28.94
CA PRO A 362 8.26 -17.15 -27.97
C PRO A 362 8.98 -16.56 -26.75
N LEU A 363 8.97 -17.31 -25.64
CA LEU A 363 9.76 -16.97 -24.45
C LEU A 363 11.25 -16.95 -24.79
N ARG A 364 11.96 -15.91 -24.34
CA ARG A 364 13.42 -15.77 -24.56
C ARG A 364 14.24 -16.70 -23.67
N HIS A 365 13.71 -16.99 -22.50
CA HIS A 365 14.41 -17.71 -21.45
C HIS A 365 14.03 -19.19 -21.46
N LYS A 366 14.97 -20.02 -21.04
CA LYS A 366 14.72 -21.40 -20.64
C LYS A 366 14.67 -21.45 -19.11
N GLN A 367 14.14 -22.55 -18.57
CA GLN A 367 14.02 -22.71 -17.12
C GLN A 367 15.37 -22.61 -16.39
N ALA A 368 16.46 -23.06 -17.04
CA ALA A 368 17.82 -22.96 -16.51
C ALA A 368 18.36 -21.52 -16.43
N ASP A 369 17.77 -20.58 -17.17
CA ASP A 369 18.18 -19.17 -17.15
C ASP A 369 17.53 -18.40 -15.99
N ILE A 370 16.46 -18.95 -15.41
CA ILE A 370 15.71 -18.32 -14.31
C ILE A 370 16.43 -18.57 -12.99
N ARG A 371 17.19 -17.56 -12.54
CA ARG A 371 17.92 -17.59 -11.27
C ARG A 371 17.15 -16.89 -10.16
N VAL A 372 17.48 -17.24 -8.92
CA VAL A 372 17.08 -16.50 -7.72
C VAL A 372 18.24 -15.60 -7.32
N ASN A 373 18.12 -14.30 -7.58
CA ASN A 373 19.14 -13.32 -7.21
C ASN A 373 18.69 -12.54 -5.96
N GLY A 374 19.21 -12.94 -4.81
CA GLY A 374 18.91 -12.27 -3.54
C GLY A 374 17.48 -12.50 -3.04
N TRP A 375 16.94 -11.49 -2.36
CA TRP A 375 15.62 -11.55 -1.73
C TRP A 375 14.85 -10.25 -1.96
N ALA A 376 13.53 -10.35 -2.06
CA ALA A 376 12.63 -9.22 -2.16
C ALA A 376 11.45 -9.37 -1.20
N VAL A 377 11.03 -8.25 -0.63
CA VAL A 377 9.87 -8.14 0.27
C VAL A 377 9.01 -6.97 -0.22
N GLU A 378 7.71 -7.18 -0.27
CA GLU A 378 6.70 -6.20 -0.62
C GLU A 378 5.74 -6.01 0.55
N CYS A 379 5.40 -4.75 0.80
CA CYS A 379 4.36 -4.34 1.73
C CYS A 379 3.29 -3.56 0.97
N ARG A 380 2.02 -3.96 1.16
CA ARG A 380 0.89 -3.18 0.65
C ARG A 380 0.57 -2.04 1.60
N VAL A 381 0.86 -0.82 1.16
CA VAL A 381 0.51 0.39 1.91
C VAL A 381 -0.94 0.72 1.61
N TYR A 382 -1.78 0.62 2.63
CA TYR A 382 -3.22 0.88 2.55
C TYR A 382 -3.58 2.13 3.33
N ALA A 383 -4.58 2.86 2.82
CA ALA A 383 -5.30 3.90 3.53
C ALA A 383 -6.26 3.23 4.53
N GLU A 384 -5.71 2.70 5.61
CA GLU A 384 -6.44 1.94 6.63
C GLU A 384 -5.86 2.25 8.02
N ASP A 385 -6.71 2.24 9.05
CA ASP A 385 -6.31 2.44 10.44
C ASP A 385 -5.98 1.11 11.14
N PRO A 386 -4.70 0.76 11.35
CA PRO A 386 -4.35 -0.51 11.95
C PRO A 386 -4.78 -0.63 13.42
N TYR A 387 -4.99 0.50 14.12
CA TYR A 387 -5.39 0.52 15.53
C TYR A 387 -6.88 0.18 15.71
N LYS A 388 -7.68 0.29 14.64
CA LYS A 388 -9.12 -0.01 14.65
C LYS A 388 -9.40 -1.27 13.82
N SER A 389 -9.72 -2.37 14.50
CA SER A 389 -10.13 -3.65 13.87
C SER A 389 -9.15 -4.14 12.78
N PHE A 390 -7.86 -3.87 12.94
CA PHE A 390 -6.78 -4.17 11.99
C PHE A 390 -6.89 -3.52 10.61
N GLY A 391 -7.60 -2.41 10.44
CA GLY A 391 -7.57 -1.60 9.23
C GLY A 391 -8.94 -1.23 8.71
N LEU A 392 -9.65 -0.46 9.52
CA LEU A 392 -10.79 0.33 9.08
C LEU A 392 -10.34 1.25 7.92
N PRO A 393 -11.02 1.25 6.76
CA PRO A 393 -10.66 2.11 5.65
C PRO A 393 -10.66 3.60 6.01
N SER A 394 -9.70 4.32 5.47
CA SER A 394 -9.57 5.77 5.57
C SER A 394 -9.68 6.38 4.19
N ILE A 395 -10.52 7.40 4.06
CA ILE A 395 -10.63 8.19 2.84
C ILE A 395 -10.10 9.59 3.10
N GLY A 396 -9.86 10.31 2.02
CA GLY A 396 -9.56 11.73 2.09
C GLY A 396 -8.42 12.11 1.18
N ARG A 397 -8.03 13.37 1.32
CA ARG A 397 -7.00 13.96 0.48
C ARG A 397 -5.62 13.75 1.07
N LEU A 398 -4.69 13.29 0.25
CA LEU A 398 -3.28 13.19 0.62
C LEU A 398 -2.66 14.59 0.66
N SER A 399 -2.61 15.22 1.83
CA SER A 399 -2.05 16.56 1.99
C SER A 399 -0.55 16.59 1.76
N GLN A 400 0.14 15.50 2.10
CA GLN A 400 1.55 15.29 1.84
C GLN A 400 1.82 13.82 1.56
N TYR A 401 2.63 13.56 0.55
CA TYR A 401 3.00 12.22 0.12
C TYR A 401 4.45 12.25 -0.39
N GLN A 402 5.33 11.48 0.23
CA GLN A 402 6.73 11.36 -0.19
C GLN A 402 7.17 9.91 -0.08
N GLU A 403 7.51 9.34 -1.23
CA GLU A 403 8.00 7.97 -1.36
C GLU A 403 9.49 7.89 -0.94
N PRO A 404 9.93 6.79 -0.31
CA PRO A 404 11.31 6.62 0.18
C PRO A 404 12.31 6.21 -0.93
N LEU A 405 12.19 6.79 -2.13
CA LEU A 405 13.00 6.41 -3.31
C LEU A 405 14.47 6.85 -3.23
N HIS A 406 14.84 7.72 -2.27
CA HIS A 406 16.24 8.10 -2.06
C HIS A 406 17.08 6.99 -1.42
N LEU A 407 16.44 5.94 -0.90
CA LEU A 407 17.11 4.80 -0.28
C LEU A 407 17.50 3.73 -1.33
N PRO A 408 18.64 3.04 -1.15
CA PRO A 408 19.07 2.00 -2.07
C PRO A 408 18.19 0.75 -1.96
N GLY A 409 17.95 0.08 -3.09
CA GLY A 409 17.19 -1.18 -3.13
C GLY A 409 15.71 -1.02 -2.79
N VAL A 410 15.14 0.17 -3.03
CA VAL A 410 13.72 0.48 -2.83
C VAL A 410 13.03 0.72 -4.17
N ARG A 411 11.86 0.12 -4.35
CA ARG A 411 10.94 0.33 -5.47
C ARG A 411 9.57 0.66 -4.90
N VAL A 412 8.90 1.65 -5.49
CA VAL A 412 7.51 1.97 -5.17
C VAL A 412 6.69 1.91 -6.45
N ASP A 413 5.61 1.15 -6.40
CA ASP A 413 4.57 1.13 -7.42
C ASP A 413 3.33 1.82 -6.85
N SER A 414 3.09 3.06 -7.28
CA SER A 414 2.00 3.92 -6.80
C SER A 414 1.14 4.44 -7.96
N GLY A 415 -0.12 4.74 -7.66
CA GLY A 415 -1.10 5.33 -8.58
C GLY A 415 -1.55 6.73 -8.18
N ILE A 416 -0.82 7.37 -7.26
CA ILE A 416 -1.21 8.55 -6.51
C ILE A 416 -0.06 9.54 -6.44
N GLN A 417 -0.36 10.78 -6.09
CA GLN A 417 0.62 11.86 -5.91
C GLN A 417 0.15 12.80 -4.77
N PRO A 418 1.01 13.72 -4.29
CA PRO A 418 0.54 14.76 -3.37
C PRO A 418 -0.70 15.47 -3.92
N GLY A 419 -1.71 15.60 -3.06
CA GLY A 419 -3.00 16.19 -3.37
C GLY A 419 -4.01 15.26 -4.04
N SER A 420 -3.69 13.98 -4.30
CA SER A 420 -4.66 12.96 -4.73
C SER A 420 -5.68 12.64 -3.65
N ASP A 421 -6.89 12.28 -4.06
CA ASP A 421 -7.97 11.85 -3.18
C ASP A 421 -8.10 10.32 -3.17
N ILE A 422 -8.19 9.74 -1.98
CA ILE A 422 -8.60 8.36 -1.77
C ILE A 422 -10.13 8.36 -1.66
N SER A 423 -10.81 7.85 -2.69
CA SER A 423 -12.28 7.82 -2.75
C SER A 423 -12.86 6.52 -2.19
N ILE A 424 -14.12 6.56 -1.73
CA ILE A 424 -14.89 5.38 -1.28
C ILE A 424 -15.10 4.30 -2.36
N TYR A 425 -15.01 4.64 -3.64
CA TYR A 425 -15.43 3.77 -4.75
C TYR A 425 -14.43 2.68 -5.13
N TYR A 426 -13.20 2.78 -4.66
CA TYR A 426 -12.09 1.94 -5.11
C TYR A 426 -11.32 1.32 -3.95
N ASP A 427 -10.34 0.50 -4.28
CA ASP A 427 -9.44 -0.17 -3.34
C ASP A 427 -8.58 0.84 -2.53
N PRO A 428 -8.34 0.61 -1.22
CA PRO A 428 -7.58 1.53 -0.36
C PRO A 428 -6.08 1.54 -0.59
N MET A 429 -5.56 0.74 -1.51
CA MET A 429 -4.13 0.63 -1.73
C MET A 429 -3.56 1.95 -2.27
N ILE A 430 -2.73 2.57 -1.45
CA ILE A 430 -1.96 3.77 -1.73
C ILE A 430 -0.81 3.42 -2.68
N SER A 431 -0.04 2.40 -2.31
CA SER A 431 1.13 1.95 -3.08
C SER A 431 1.56 0.55 -2.65
N LYS A 432 2.37 -0.09 -3.50
CA LYS A 432 3.19 -1.23 -3.12
C LYS A 432 4.61 -0.72 -2.85
N LEU A 433 5.09 -0.94 -1.63
CA LEU A 433 6.47 -0.64 -1.25
C LEU A 433 7.27 -1.93 -1.32
N ILE A 434 8.29 -1.97 -2.16
CA ILE A 434 9.11 -3.16 -2.39
C ILE A 434 10.56 -2.83 -2.05
N THR A 435 11.20 -3.73 -1.32
CA THR A 435 12.63 -3.65 -1.04
C THR A 435 13.30 -4.96 -1.39
N TYR A 436 14.52 -4.89 -1.90
CA TYR A 436 15.28 -6.06 -2.30
C TYR A 436 16.75 -5.92 -1.92
N GLY A 437 17.45 -7.04 -1.73
CA GLY A 437 18.84 -7.11 -1.29
C GLY A 437 19.50 -8.43 -1.68
N SER A 438 20.79 -8.58 -1.37
CA SER A 438 21.56 -9.81 -1.61
C SER A 438 21.08 -10.97 -0.74
N ASP A 439 20.47 -10.67 0.40
CA ASP A 439 19.86 -11.65 1.29
C ASP A 439 18.58 -11.08 1.95
N ARG A 440 17.85 -11.95 2.65
CA ARG A 440 16.61 -11.60 3.33
C ARG A 440 16.80 -10.53 4.41
N THR A 441 17.90 -10.61 5.17
CA THR A 441 18.19 -9.68 6.27
C THR A 441 18.38 -8.26 5.73
N GLU A 442 19.11 -8.11 4.63
CA GLU A 442 19.30 -6.82 3.96
C GLU A 442 17.98 -6.28 3.42
N ALA A 443 17.17 -7.12 2.76
CA ALA A 443 15.85 -6.71 2.26
C ALA A 443 14.93 -6.23 3.39
N LEU A 444 14.87 -6.96 4.52
CA LEU A 444 14.06 -6.58 5.69
C LEU A 444 14.55 -5.28 6.34
N LYS A 445 15.87 -5.10 6.46
CA LYS A 445 16.45 -3.86 6.98
C LYS A 445 16.10 -2.67 6.09
N ARG A 446 16.21 -2.83 4.77
CA ARG A 446 15.80 -1.80 3.80
C ARG A 446 14.31 -1.51 3.91
N MET A 447 13.45 -2.52 4.09
CA MET A 447 12.01 -2.33 4.29
C MET A 447 11.72 -1.51 5.55
N ALA A 448 12.38 -1.85 6.67
CA ALA A 448 12.27 -1.11 7.91
C ALA A 448 12.66 0.37 7.73
N ASP A 449 13.82 0.63 7.13
CA ASP A 449 14.30 1.99 6.85
C ASP A 449 13.36 2.75 5.88
N ALA A 450 12.84 2.07 4.86
CA ALA A 450 11.92 2.65 3.88
C ALA A 450 10.57 3.04 4.49
N LEU A 451 10.01 2.20 5.35
CA LEU A 451 8.78 2.49 6.09
C LEU A 451 8.96 3.67 7.06
N ASP A 452 10.12 3.79 7.72
CA ASP A 452 10.44 4.95 8.58
C ASP A 452 10.60 6.26 7.77
N ASN A 453 11.02 6.16 6.51
CA ASN A 453 11.19 7.28 5.57
C ASN A 453 9.92 7.61 4.74
N TYR A 454 8.83 6.86 4.91
CA TYR A 454 7.61 7.07 4.13
C TYR A 454 6.77 8.18 4.76
N VAL A 455 6.54 9.27 4.04
CA VAL A 455 5.65 10.36 4.48
C VAL A 455 4.29 10.23 3.82
N ILE A 456 3.26 10.04 4.64
CA ILE A 456 1.86 10.05 4.22
C ILE A 456 1.08 10.91 5.23
N ARG A 457 0.30 11.87 4.74
CA ARG A 457 -0.53 12.78 5.55
C ARG A 457 -1.89 12.99 4.91
N GLY A 458 -2.88 13.26 5.76
CA GLY A 458 -4.26 13.55 5.35
C GLY A 458 -5.20 12.35 5.40
N VAL A 459 -4.66 11.13 5.35
CA VAL A 459 -5.40 9.88 5.59
C VAL A 459 -4.67 9.03 6.62
N THR A 460 -5.41 8.19 7.33
CA THR A 460 -4.83 7.17 8.21
C THR A 460 -4.31 6.01 7.35
N HIS A 461 -3.21 5.38 7.78
CA HIS A 461 -2.53 4.36 6.98
C HIS A 461 -1.86 3.28 7.83
N ASN A 462 -1.61 2.12 7.22
CA ASN A 462 -1.11 0.93 7.90
C ASN A 462 0.43 0.84 8.10
N ILE A 463 1.20 1.90 7.80
CA ILE A 463 2.68 1.91 7.91
C ILE A 463 3.18 1.39 9.27
N ALA A 464 2.54 1.78 10.38
CA ALA A 464 2.95 1.34 11.71
C ALA A 464 2.85 -0.19 11.88
N LEU A 465 1.77 -0.80 11.39
CA LEU A 465 1.59 -2.25 11.41
C LEU A 465 2.61 -2.95 10.53
N LEU A 466 2.81 -2.47 9.30
CA LEU A 466 3.80 -3.02 8.38
C LEU A 466 5.20 -3.01 9.00
N ARG A 467 5.58 -1.86 9.60
CA ARG A 467 6.89 -1.67 10.22
C ARG A 467 7.13 -2.63 11.37
N GLU A 468 6.09 -2.90 12.16
CA GLU A 468 6.14 -3.83 13.29
C GLU A 468 6.24 -5.29 12.83
N VAL A 469 5.46 -5.68 11.81
CA VAL A 469 5.52 -7.03 11.23
C VAL A 469 6.93 -7.35 10.73
N ILE A 470 7.56 -6.41 10.02
CA ILE A 470 8.89 -6.58 9.41
C ILE A 470 9.99 -6.83 10.44
N VAL A 471 9.92 -6.21 11.63
CA VAL A 471 10.92 -6.43 12.70
C VAL A 471 10.50 -7.46 13.74
N ASN A 472 9.29 -8.00 13.63
CA ASN A 472 8.83 -9.01 14.56
C ASN A 472 9.73 -10.26 14.49
N SER A 473 10.16 -10.74 15.65
CA SER A 473 11.10 -11.87 15.74
C SER A 473 10.61 -13.14 15.06
N ARG A 474 9.29 -13.41 15.03
CA ARG A 474 8.71 -14.57 14.34
C ARG A 474 8.81 -14.41 12.82
N PHE A 475 8.51 -13.22 12.30
CA PHE A 475 8.65 -12.91 10.87
C PHE A 475 10.11 -12.98 10.40
N VAL A 476 11.04 -12.42 11.18
CA VAL A 476 12.49 -12.48 10.89
C VAL A 476 13.00 -13.92 10.87
N LYS A 477 12.51 -14.79 11.75
CA LYS A 477 12.87 -16.22 11.78
C LYS A 477 12.16 -17.07 10.72
N GLY A 478 11.12 -16.54 10.06
CA GLY A 478 10.29 -17.30 9.13
C GLY A 478 9.27 -18.22 9.82
N ASP A 479 9.04 -18.06 11.13
CA ASP A 479 7.97 -18.75 11.85
C ASP A 479 6.64 -18.01 11.63
N ILE A 480 6.10 -18.16 10.43
CA ILE A 480 4.90 -17.45 9.99
C ILE A 480 3.80 -18.42 9.58
N SER A 481 2.57 -17.94 9.71
CA SER A 481 1.38 -18.69 9.33
C SER A 481 0.30 -17.74 8.80
N THR A 482 -0.73 -18.31 8.19
CA THR A 482 -1.93 -17.54 7.78
C THR A 482 -2.69 -16.87 8.93
N LYS A 483 -2.37 -17.22 10.19
CA LYS A 483 -2.93 -16.66 11.42
C LYS A 483 -1.96 -15.72 12.15
N PHE A 484 -0.83 -15.38 11.53
CA PHE A 484 0.23 -14.59 12.17
C PHE A 484 -0.29 -13.35 12.89
N LEU A 485 -1.12 -12.53 12.23
CA LEU A 485 -1.63 -11.29 12.83
C LEU A 485 -2.51 -11.54 14.05
N SER A 486 -3.39 -12.54 14.01
CA SER A 486 -4.24 -12.89 15.16
C SER A 486 -3.46 -13.52 16.31
N ASP A 487 -2.40 -14.28 15.99
CA ASP A 487 -1.58 -14.96 17.00
C ASP A 487 -0.63 -13.97 17.71
N VAL A 488 -0.06 -13.02 16.96
CA VAL A 488 0.89 -12.03 17.49
C VAL A 488 0.18 -10.86 18.14
N TYR A 489 -1.00 -10.48 17.64
CA TYR A 489 -1.78 -9.34 18.12
C TYR A 489 -3.23 -9.74 18.45
N PRO A 490 -3.46 -10.61 19.45
CA PRO A 490 -4.80 -11.10 19.79
C PRO A 490 -5.76 -9.99 20.20
N ASP A 491 -5.25 -8.95 20.89
CA ASP A 491 -6.04 -7.82 21.40
C ASP A 491 -6.04 -6.59 20.47
N GLY A 492 -5.72 -6.78 19.18
CA GLY A 492 -5.54 -5.65 18.27
C GLY A 492 -4.10 -5.11 18.22
N PHE A 493 -3.81 -4.31 17.20
CA PHE A 493 -2.53 -3.63 17.06
C PHE A 493 -2.46 -2.39 17.97
N LYS A 494 -1.48 -2.35 18.87
CA LYS A 494 -1.29 -1.27 19.85
C LYS A 494 -0.09 -0.36 19.54
N GLY A 495 0.54 -0.53 18.38
CA GLY A 495 1.79 0.17 18.04
C GLY A 495 3.03 -0.56 18.56
N HIS A 496 4.19 0.01 18.22
CA HIS A 496 5.49 -0.50 18.64
C HIS A 496 5.73 -0.25 20.13
N MET A 497 6.11 -1.30 20.86
CA MET A 497 6.43 -1.24 22.28
C MET A 497 7.91 -0.89 22.48
N LEU A 498 8.17 0.33 22.94
CA LEU A 498 9.53 0.84 23.11
C LEU A 498 10.30 0.07 24.19
N THR A 499 11.52 -0.36 23.86
CA THR A 499 12.50 -0.77 24.87
C THR A 499 12.95 0.44 25.71
N LYS A 500 13.59 0.20 26.87
CA LYS A 500 14.15 1.27 27.70
C LYS A 500 15.12 2.17 26.92
N SER A 501 15.93 1.59 26.04
CA SER A 501 16.86 2.33 25.19
C SER A 501 16.12 3.20 24.16
N GLU A 502 15.14 2.63 23.45
CA GLU A 502 14.36 3.36 22.45
C GLU A 502 13.50 4.45 23.06
N LYS A 503 12.96 4.23 24.26
CA LYS A 503 12.26 5.25 25.04
C LYS A 503 13.18 6.43 25.37
N ASN A 504 14.39 6.16 25.87
CA ASN A 504 15.36 7.22 26.15
C ASN A 504 15.78 7.96 24.87
N GLN A 505 15.96 7.25 23.74
CA GLN A 505 16.21 7.86 22.44
C GLN A 505 15.05 8.77 22.02
N LEU A 506 13.80 8.31 22.11
CA LEU A 506 12.62 9.11 21.78
C LEU A 506 12.53 10.38 22.64
N LEU A 507 12.70 10.25 23.96
CA LEU A 507 12.67 11.39 24.89
C LEU A 507 13.78 12.40 24.58
N ALA A 508 14.99 11.93 24.25
CA ALA A 508 16.10 12.79 23.89
C ALA A 508 15.92 13.49 22.54
N ILE A 509 15.34 12.81 21.54
CA ILE A 509 14.99 13.40 20.26
C ILE A 509 13.89 14.46 20.46
N ALA A 510 12.86 14.12 21.23
CA ALA A 510 11.72 14.99 21.50
C ALA A 510 12.14 16.27 22.23
N SER A 511 12.99 16.17 23.26
CA SER A 511 13.54 17.33 23.97
C SER A 511 14.39 18.21 23.06
N SER A 512 15.30 17.60 22.29
CA SER A 512 16.17 18.33 21.37
C SER A 512 15.36 19.06 20.29
N LEU A 513 14.31 18.42 19.77
CA LEU A 513 13.39 19.02 18.81
C LEU A 513 12.61 20.19 19.42
N PHE A 514 12.10 20.04 20.64
CA PHE A 514 11.43 21.11 21.37
C PHE A 514 12.35 22.32 21.56
N VAL A 515 13.58 22.09 22.05
CA VAL A 515 14.56 23.17 22.25
C VAL A 515 14.96 23.82 20.91
N ALA A 516 15.13 23.04 19.84
CA ALA A 516 15.39 23.59 18.50
C ALA A 516 14.27 24.53 18.02
N PHE A 517 13.00 24.18 18.27
CA PHE A 517 11.88 25.09 18.00
C PHE A 517 11.92 26.35 18.86
N GLN A 518 12.26 26.25 20.14
CA GLN A 518 12.36 27.41 21.03
C GLN A 518 13.48 28.36 20.62
N LEU A 519 14.67 27.82 20.32
CA LEU A 519 15.81 28.60 19.83
C LEU A 519 15.49 29.30 18.50
N ARG A 520 14.77 28.61 17.59
CA ARG A 520 14.27 29.24 16.36
C ARG A 520 13.29 30.37 16.67
N ALA A 521 12.36 30.18 17.61
CA ALA A 521 11.36 31.19 17.97
C ALA A 521 11.99 32.44 18.61
N GLN A 522 13.15 32.31 19.25
CA GLN A 522 13.94 33.44 19.77
C GLN A 522 14.69 34.21 18.68
N HIS A 523 14.82 33.65 17.47
CA HIS A 523 15.52 34.28 16.36
C HIS A 523 14.58 35.21 15.58
N PHE A 524 14.47 36.46 16.04
CA PHE A 524 13.77 37.54 15.32
C PHE A 524 14.71 38.21 14.31
N GLN A 525 14.20 38.56 13.12
CA GLN A 525 14.95 39.36 12.16
C GLN A 525 15.27 40.75 12.73
N GLU A 526 16.46 41.26 12.44
CA GLU A 526 17.12 42.40 13.12
C GLU A 526 16.38 43.75 13.06
N ASN A 527 15.25 43.86 12.35
CA ASN A 527 14.43 45.07 12.26
C ASN A 527 13.31 45.17 13.32
N SER A 528 13.47 44.53 14.48
CA SER A 528 12.53 44.69 15.58
C SER A 528 12.73 46.05 16.25
N ARG A 529 11.65 46.85 16.35
CA ARG A 529 11.66 48.15 17.05
C ARG A 529 11.83 48.04 18.57
N MET A 530 11.88 46.82 19.10
CA MET A 530 11.98 46.51 20.52
C MET A 530 13.31 45.81 20.80
N PRO A 531 14.05 46.22 21.85
CA PRO A 531 15.25 45.49 22.27
C PRO A 531 14.87 44.07 22.68
N VAL A 532 15.42 43.07 21.99
CA VAL A 532 15.21 41.65 22.28
C VAL A 532 16.26 41.21 23.29
N ILE A 533 15.84 40.94 24.52
CA ILE A 533 16.68 40.25 25.50
C ILE A 533 16.77 38.78 25.05
N LYS A 534 17.97 38.33 24.70
CA LYS A 534 18.24 36.92 24.43
C LYS A 534 18.56 36.24 25.76
N PRO A 535 17.68 35.38 26.30
CA PRO A 535 18.00 34.63 27.50
C PRO A 535 19.11 33.62 27.16
N ASP A 536 20.23 33.70 27.87
CA ASP A 536 21.37 32.78 27.72
C ASP A 536 21.08 31.50 28.54
N ILE A 537 20.25 30.62 27.98
CA ILE A 537 19.85 29.37 28.62
C ILE A 537 20.83 28.27 28.22
N ALA A 538 21.81 28.01 29.08
CA ALA A 538 22.77 26.91 28.89
C ALA A 538 22.12 25.53 29.02
N ASN A 539 21.21 25.37 29.99
CA ASN A 539 20.54 24.11 30.30
C ASN A 539 19.02 24.30 30.36
N TRP A 540 18.29 23.47 29.63
CA TRP A 540 16.83 23.42 29.61
C TRP A 540 16.35 22.29 30.51
N GLU A 541 15.78 22.63 31.67
CA GLU A 541 15.08 21.67 32.54
C GLU A 541 13.66 21.46 32.04
N LEU A 542 13.41 20.26 31.50
CA LEU A 542 12.15 19.87 30.88
C LEU A 542 11.49 18.72 31.65
N SER A 543 10.16 18.72 31.63
CA SER A 543 9.33 17.61 32.04
C SER A 543 8.61 17.08 30.80
N ILE A 544 8.79 15.79 30.51
CA ILE A 544 8.18 15.14 29.35
C ILE A 544 7.19 14.09 29.85
N LYS A 545 5.91 14.26 29.54
CA LYS A 545 4.89 13.22 29.74
C LYS A 545 4.79 12.38 28.47
N LEU A 546 5.01 11.07 28.59
CA LEU A 546 4.83 10.07 27.55
C LEU A 546 3.87 9.00 28.09
N HIS A 547 2.69 8.88 27.47
CA HIS A 547 1.56 8.14 28.06
C HIS A 547 1.24 8.68 29.47
N ASP A 548 1.24 7.81 30.50
CA ASP A 548 0.97 8.19 31.89
C ASP A 548 2.23 8.42 32.73
N GLU A 549 3.42 8.31 32.11
CA GLU A 549 4.69 8.49 32.78
C GLU A 549 5.27 9.89 32.54
N VAL A 550 5.90 10.46 33.57
CA VAL A 550 6.55 11.77 33.52
C VAL A 550 8.04 11.59 33.74
N HIS A 551 8.83 12.13 32.81
CA HIS A 551 10.29 12.03 32.80
C HIS A 551 10.93 13.40 33.01
N SER A 552 12.02 13.41 33.80
CA SER A 552 12.83 14.62 33.98
C SER A 552 13.97 14.61 32.97
N VAL A 553 14.04 15.65 32.15
CA VAL A 553 15.01 15.74 31.06
C VAL A 553 15.77 17.05 31.13
N VAL A 554 17.10 17.00 31.09
CA VAL A 554 17.94 18.18 30.98
C VAL A 554 18.61 18.20 29.62
N ALA A 555 18.34 19.22 28.81
CA ALA A 555 18.93 19.36 27.49
C ALA A 555 19.84 20.60 27.41
N SER A 556 21.04 20.41 26.90
CA SER A 556 22.01 21.49 26.61
C SER A 556 22.34 21.50 25.13
N ASN A 557 22.47 22.69 24.53
CA ASN A 557 22.77 22.82 23.11
C ASN A 557 24.20 23.35 22.90
N ASN A 558 25.05 22.56 22.24
CA ASN A 558 26.41 22.93 21.87
C ASN A 558 26.55 23.21 20.36
N GLY A 559 25.50 23.77 19.74
CA GLY A 559 25.46 24.13 18.32
C GLY A 559 24.78 23.06 17.47
N SER A 560 25.55 22.12 16.92
CA SER A 560 25.01 21.01 16.10
C SER A 560 24.60 19.77 16.92
N THR A 561 24.97 19.75 18.20
CA THR A 561 24.81 18.60 19.08
C THR A 561 24.08 19.03 20.34
N PHE A 562 23.04 18.28 20.69
CA PHE A 562 22.37 18.37 21.98
C PHE A 562 22.91 17.29 22.91
N SER A 563 23.36 17.67 24.10
CA SER A 563 23.63 16.71 25.17
C SER A 563 22.41 16.66 26.07
N VAL A 564 21.76 15.50 26.13
CA VAL A 564 20.50 15.29 26.82
C VAL A 564 20.66 14.25 27.92
N GLU A 565 20.26 14.60 29.12
CA GLU A 565 20.17 13.68 30.25
C GLU A 565 18.70 13.31 30.48
N VAL A 566 18.35 12.04 30.32
CA VAL A 566 17.01 11.48 30.55
C VAL A 566 17.07 10.55 31.75
N ASP A 567 16.40 10.90 32.85
CA ASP A 567 16.38 10.11 34.08
C ASP A 567 17.79 9.65 34.54
N GLY A 568 18.77 10.54 34.45
CA GLY A 568 20.18 10.29 34.80
C GLY A 568 21.05 9.63 33.71
N SER A 569 20.47 9.22 32.58
CA SER A 569 21.20 8.66 31.43
C SER A 569 21.53 9.74 30.40
N LYS A 570 22.81 9.92 30.07
CA LYS A 570 23.26 10.92 29.09
C LYS A 570 23.31 10.33 27.68
N LEU A 571 22.75 11.08 26.73
CA LEU A 571 22.67 10.77 25.31
C LEU A 571 23.10 12.01 24.51
N ASN A 572 23.82 11.80 23.41
CA ASN A 572 24.16 12.86 22.47
C ASN A 572 23.30 12.77 21.21
N VAL A 573 22.55 13.83 20.93
CA VAL A 573 21.63 13.92 19.80
C VAL A 573 22.20 14.90 18.77
N THR A 574 22.44 14.42 17.56
CA THR A 574 23.01 15.20 16.47
C THR A 574 22.05 15.22 15.28
N SER A 575 21.78 16.41 14.74
CA SER A 575 20.93 16.59 13.56
C SER A 575 21.17 17.95 12.92
N THR A 576 20.75 18.11 11.66
CA THR A 576 20.73 19.41 10.96
C THR A 576 19.49 20.24 11.31
N TRP A 577 18.53 19.69 12.06
CA TRP A 577 17.32 20.37 12.57
C TRP A 577 16.60 21.23 11.53
N ASN A 578 16.38 20.70 10.32
CA ASN A 578 15.53 21.34 9.33
C ASN A 578 14.06 21.18 9.72
N LEU A 579 13.55 22.08 10.57
CA LEU A 579 12.18 22.03 11.11
C LEU A 579 11.07 22.19 10.06
N ALA A 580 11.41 22.53 8.81
CA ALA A 580 10.45 22.56 7.70
C ALA A 580 10.36 21.22 6.96
N SER A 581 11.34 20.32 7.17
CA SER A 581 11.35 18.99 6.55
C SER A 581 10.38 18.06 7.28
N PRO A 582 9.57 17.25 6.57
CA PRO A 582 8.74 16.23 7.21
C PRO A 582 9.59 15.09 7.81
N LEU A 583 10.77 14.86 7.24
CA LEU A 583 11.72 13.83 7.67
C LEU A 583 12.91 14.50 8.35
N LEU A 584 13.20 14.06 9.57
CA LEU A 584 14.35 14.49 10.34
C LEU A 584 15.30 13.30 10.50
N SER A 585 16.50 13.42 9.93
CA SER A 585 17.60 12.48 10.19
C SER A 585 18.26 12.88 11.49
N VAL A 586 18.28 11.98 12.46
CA VAL A 586 18.81 12.23 13.81
C VAL A 586 19.74 11.08 14.19
N SER A 587 20.89 11.40 14.77
CA SER A 587 21.82 10.42 15.29
C SER A 587 21.89 10.53 16.81
N VAL A 588 21.55 9.45 17.51
CA VAL A 588 21.62 9.34 18.97
C VAL A 588 22.75 8.39 19.32
N ASP A 589 23.83 8.91 19.92
CA ASP A 589 25.08 8.19 20.21
C ASP A 589 25.60 7.35 19.02
N GLY A 590 25.53 7.94 17.82
CA GLY A 590 25.96 7.30 16.56
C GLY A 590 24.90 6.41 15.90
N THR A 591 23.80 6.09 16.58
CA THR A 591 22.68 5.34 16.00
C THR A 591 21.81 6.28 15.15
N GLN A 592 21.78 6.04 13.84
CA GLN A 592 20.94 6.80 12.92
C GLN A 592 19.46 6.42 13.09
N ARG A 593 18.60 7.44 13.15
CA ARG A 593 17.15 7.34 13.24
C ARG A 593 16.51 8.34 12.28
N THR A 594 15.42 7.93 11.67
CA THR A 594 14.54 8.84 10.92
C THR A 594 13.29 9.07 11.76
N VAL A 595 12.95 10.33 11.99
CA VAL A 595 11.76 10.71 12.76
C VAL A 595 10.92 11.72 12.00
N GLN A 596 9.61 11.72 12.26
CA GLN A 596 8.70 12.69 11.68
C GLN A 596 7.97 13.44 12.79
N CYS A 597 7.99 14.78 12.74
CA CYS A 597 7.16 15.59 13.61
C CYS A 597 5.83 15.85 12.90
N LEU A 598 4.74 15.26 13.42
CA LEU A 598 3.42 15.31 12.80
C LEU A 598 2.66 16.58 13.18
N SER A 599 2.73 16.94 14.45
CA SER A 599 2.06 18.11 15.00
C SER A 599 2.80 18.65 16.22
N ARG A 600 2.60 19.95 16.48
CA ARG A 600 3.06 20.65 17.66
C ARG A 600 2.03 21.69 18.05
N GLU A 601 1.60 21.66 19.30
CA GLU A 601 0.65 22.61 19.88
C GLU A 601 1.35 23.57 20.84
N ALA A 602 0.72 24.72 21.10
CA ALA A 602 1.25 25.71 22.03
C ALA A 602 1.36 25.19 23.48
N GLY A 603 0.48 24.25 23.86
CA GLY A 603 0.49 23.61 25.19
C GLY A 603 1.59 22.57 25.42
N GLY A 604 2.57 22.47 24.51
CA GLY A 604 3.67 21.50 24.62
C GLY A 604 3.37 20.11 24.08
N ASN A 605 2.14 19.85 23.61
CA ASN A 605 1.80 18.58 22.96
C ASN A 605 2.49 18.48 21.61
N MET A 606 3.16 17.36 21.37
CA MET A 606 3.80 17.02 20.11
C MET A 606 3.46 15.58 19.74
N SER A 607 3.17 15.35 18.47
CA SER A 607 3.04 14.00 17.92
C SER A 607 4.27 13.69 17.09
N ILE A 608 5.04 12.68 17.50
CA ILE A 608 6.29 12.28 16.85
C ILE A 608 6.13 10.84 16.37
N GLN A 609 6.36 10.61 15.08
CA GLN A 609 6.46 9.27 14.53
C GLN A 609 7.89 8.77 14.67
N PHE A 610 8.04 7.63 15.35
CA PHE A 610 9.31 6.97 15.63
C PHE A 610 9.11 5.45 15.47
N LEU A 611 9.99 4.78 14.72
CA LEU A 611 9.88 3.34 14.42
C LEU A 611 8.49 2.96 13.89
N GLY A 612 8.01 3.71 12.90
CA GLY A 612 6.67 3.59 12.31
C GLY A 612 5.49 4.03 13.20
N THR A 613 5.63 4.08 14.52
CA THR A 613 4.55 4.35 15.48
C THR A 613 4.47 5.83 15.87
N VAL A 614 3.26 6.35 16.06
CA VAL A 614 3.04 7.72 16.50
C VAL A 614 2.96 7.79 18.02
N TYR A 615 3.90 8.52 18.63
CA TYR A 615 3.91 8.79 20.06
C TYR A 615 3.47 10.23 20.33
N LYS A 616 2.52 10.38 21.24
CA LYS A 616 2.11 11.68 21.77
C LYS A 616 2.93 11.98 23.01
N VAL A 617 3.66 13.09 22.97
CA VAL A 617 4.47 13.58 24.09
C VAL A 617 4.02 14.98 24.47
N ASN A 618 3.96 15.28 25.76
CA ASN A 618 3.78 16.64 26.26
C ASN A 618 5.09 17.11 26.88
N ILE A 619 5.68 18.17 26.31
CA ILE A 619 6.98 18.69 26.71
C ILE A 619 6.79 20.10 27.26
N LEU A 620 7.12 20.27 28.53
CA LEU A 620 7.02 21.54 29.24
C LEU A 620 8.34 21.85 29.93
N THR A 621 8.63 23.14 30.15
CA THR A 621 9.67 23.52 31.13
C THR A 621 9.23 23.06 32.52
N LYS A 622 10.18 22.76 33.42
CA LYS A 622 9.90 22.33 34.80
C LYS A 622 8.84 23.19 35.51
N LEU A 623 9.00 24.50 35.50
CA LEU A 623 8.03 25.43 36.11
C LEU A 623 6.64 25.31 35.47
N ALA A 624 6.56 25.28 34.14
CA ALA A 624 5.28 25.11 33.44
C ALA A 624 4.61 23.77 33.79
N ALA A 625 5.37 22.69 33.95
CA ALA A 625 4.84 21.39 34.36
C ALA A 625 4.32 21.40 35.82
N GLU A 626 5.01 22.08 36.73
CA GLU A 626 4.57 22.29 38.11
C GLU A 626 3.23 23.05 38.15
N LEU A 627 3.09 24.10 37.34
CA LEU A 627 1.86 24.88 37.24
C LEU A 627 0.74 24.14 36.52
N ASN A 628 1.05 23.30 35.53
CA ASN A 628 0.06 22.56 34.74
C ASN A 628 -0.77 21.58 35.60
N ARG A 629 -0.27 21.18 36.78
CA ARG A 629 -1.01 20.34 37.74
C ARG A 629 -2.26 21.04 38.30
N PHE A 630 -2.34 22.36 38.22
CA PHE A 630 -3.51 23.14 38.64
C PHE A 630 -4.53 23.34 37.51
N MET A 631 -4.22 22.90 36.29
CA MET A 631 -5.17 22.98 35.17
C MET A 631 -6.25 21.91 35.33
N LEU A 632 -7.50 22.29 35.07
CA LEU A 632 -8.63 21.35 35.10
C LEU A 632 -8.47 20.31 33.99
N GLU A 633 -8.65 19.04 34.34
CA GLU A 633 -8.76 17.97 33.34
C GLU A 633 -10.03 18.17 32.52
N LYS A 634 -9.90 18.12 31.20
CA LYS A 634 -11.05 18.16 30.30
C LYS A 634 -11.79 16.83 30.42
N VAL A 635 -13.01 16.86 30.95
CA VAL A 635 -13.91 15.71 30.93
C VAL A 635 -14.23 15.39 29.48
N THR A 636 -13.98 14.16 29.06
CA THR A 636 -14.39 13.68 27.73
C THR A 636 -15.91 13.60 27.68
N GLU A 637 -16.52 14.16 26.63
CA GLU A 637 -17.97 14.08 26.44
C GLU A 637 -18.39 12.61 26.26
N ASP A 638 -19.42 12.19 27.00
CA ASP A 638 -20.02 10.87 26.85
C ASP A 638 -20.79 10.81 25.52
N THR A 639 -20.33 9.98 24.60
CA THR A 639 -20.93 9.78 23.27
C THR A 639 -21.60 8.42 23.13
N SER A 640 -21.77 7.67 24.22
CA SER A 640 -22.33 6.30 24.20
C SER A 640 -23.79 6.21 23.74
N SER A 641 -24.55 7.30 23.84
CA SER A 641 -25.92 7.44 23.31
C SER A 641 -25.98 7.72 21.81
N VAL A 642 -24.84 7.92 21.14
CA VAL A 642 -24.81 8.42 19.77
C VAL A 642 -23.91 7.53 18.92
N LEU A 643 -24.51 6.74 18.05
CA LEU A 643 -23.79 5.97 17.05
C LEU A 643 -23.46 6.88 15.85
N ARG A 644 -22.18 7.17 15.70
CA ARG A 644 -21.64 7.87 14.53
C ARG A 644 -20.95 6.89 13.59
N SER A 645 -20.90 7.25 12.32
CA SER A 645 -20.15 6.48 11.34
C SER A 645 -18.65 6.57 11.64
N PRO A 646 -17.97 5.46 11.93
CA PRO A 646 -16.54 5.47 12.28
C PRO A 646 -15.67 5.62 11.03
N MET A 647 -16.26 5.42 9.87
CA MET A 647 -15.64 5.50 8.56
C MET A 647 -16.68 6.02 7.56
N PRO A 648 -16.24 6.64 6.48
CA PRO A 648 -17.11 7.00 5.38
C PRO A 648 -17.36 5.81 4.44
N GLY A 649 -18.57 5.69 3.92
CA GLY A 649 -18.98 4.57 3.08
C GLY A 649 -20.45 4.68 2.62
N VAL A 650 -20.96 3.59 2.07
CA VAL A 650 -22.37 3.46 1.66
C VAL A 650 -23.08 2.54 2.64
N VAL A 651 -24.21 2.97 3.19
CA VAL A 651 -25.04 2.15 4.07
C VAL A 651 -25.70 1.04 3.24
N VAL A 652 -25.37 -0.21 3.51
CA VAL A 652 -25.93 -1.37 2.78
C VAL A 652 -27.24 -1.82 3.40
N ALA A 653 -27.29 -1.86 4.72
CA ALA A 653 -28.44 -2.32 5.46
C ALA A 653 -28.57 -1.54 6.77
N VAL A 654 -29.82 -1.32 7.19
CA VAL A 654 -30.15 -0.79 8.52
C VAL A 654 -31.07 -1.82 9.16
N SER A 655 -30.62 -2.38 10.28
CA SER A 655 -31.22 -3.54 10.95
C SER A 655 -32.17 -3.14 12.08
N VAL A 656 -32.32 -1.84 12.36
CA VAL A 656 -33.14 -1.30 13.46
C VAL A 656 -34.03 -0.14 13.00
N LYS A 657 -35.10 0.12 13.75
CA LYS A 657 -36.03 1.24 13.54
C LYS A 657 -36.19 2.08 14.81
N PRO A 658 -36.62 3.35 14.70
CA PRO A 658 -37.00 4.14 15.87
C PRO A 658 -38.04 3.40 16.73
N GLY A 659 -37.77 3.29 18.03
CA GLY A 659 -38.57 2.55 19.01
C GLY A 659 -38.11 1.11 19.29
N ASP A 660 -37.17 0.56 18.51
CA ASP A 660 -36.64 -0.79 18.76
C ASP A 660 -35.70 -0.79 19.98
N ALA A 661 -35.82 -1.83 20.82
CA ALA A 661 -34.86 -2.09 21.89
C ALA A 661 -33.64 -2.81 21.32
N VAL A 662 -32.45 -2.28 21.61
CA VAL A 662 -31.16 -2.85 21.18
C VAL A 662 -30.30 -3.21 22.39
N ALA A 663 -29.69 -4.40 22.35
CA ALA A 663 -28.69 -4.82 23.33
C ALA A 663 -27.31 -4.28 22.97
N GLU A 664 -26.45 -4.09 23.98
CA GLU A 664 -25.04 -3.78 23.75
C GLU A 664 -24.39 -4.83 22.84
N GLY A 665 -23.66 -4.37 21.82
CA GLY A 665 -23.06 -5.24 20.81
C GLY A 665 -24.01 -5.73 19.71
N GLN A 666 -25.32 -5.44 19.77
CA GLN A 666 -26.26 -5.78 18.71
C GLN A 666 -25.98 -4.96 17.44
N GLU A 667 -26.03 -5.60 16.27
CA GLU A 667 -25.89 -4.93 14.98
C GLU A 667 -27.04 -3.95 14.73
N ILE A 668 -26.67 -2.72 14.37
CA ILE A 668 -27.57 -1.60 14.06
C ILE A 668 -27.65 -1.37 12.56
N CYS A 669 -26.50 -1.28 11.88
CA CYS A 669 -26.44 -1.08 10.43
C CYS A 669 -25.13 -1.63 9.87
N VAL A 670 -25.08 -1.83 8.56
CA VAL A 670 -23.90 -2.31 7.83
C VAL A 670 -23.47 -1.24 6.84
N ILE A 671 -22.21 -0.84 6.92
CA ILE A 671 -21.61 0.15 6.01
C ILE A 671 -20.59 -0.56 5.13
N GLU A 672 -20.76 -0.42 3.82
CA GLU A 672 -19.78 -0.83 2.82
C GLU A 672 -18.88 0.34 2.47
N ALA A 673 -17.60 0.17 2.76
CA ALA A 673 -16.54 1.06 2.30
C ALA A 673 -15.55 0.22 1.50
N MET A 674 -15.22 0.62 0.28
CA MET A 674 -14.13 0.01 -0.50
C MET A 674 -14.30 -1.51 -0.68
N LYS A 675 -15.54 -1.96 -0.91
CA LYS A 675 -15.96 -3.37 -1.04
C LYS A 675 -15.78 -4.23 0.23
N MET A 676 -15.62 -3.59 1.39
CA MET A 676 -15.68 -4.26 2.69
C MET A 676 -16.91 -3.81 3.46
N GLN A 677 -17.72 -4.76 3.89
CA GLN A 677 -18.85 -4.53 4.78
C GLN A 677 -18.37 -4.54 6.24
N ASN A 678 -18.71 -3.49 6.98
CA ASN A 678 -18.46 -3.39 8.40
C ASN A 678 -19.79 -3.22 9.13
N SER A 679 -20.04 -4.15 10.05
CA SER A 679 -21.20 -4.12 10.94
C SER A 679 -20.96 -3.08 12.05
N MET A 680 -21.93 -2.20 12.22
CA MET A 680 -21.96 -1.20 13.26
C MET A 680 -22.83 -1.70 14.42
N THR A 681 -22.27 -1.77 15.61
CA THR A 681 -22.95 -2.32 16.79
C THR A 681 -23.32 -1.25 17.81
N ALA A 682 -24.36 -1.50 18.61
CA ALA A 682 -24.75 -0.63 19.72
C ALA A 682 -23.65 -0.57 20.79
N GLY A 683 -23.27 0.65 21.19
CA GLY A 683 -22.26 0.87 22.25
C GLY A 683 -22.78 0.68 23.67
N LYS A 684 -24.10 0.68 23.86
CA LYS A 684 -24.79 0.38 25.12
C LYS A 684 -26.16 -0.23 24.82
N THR A 685 -26.76 -0.88 25.81
CA THR A 685 -28.16 -1.32 25.75
C THR A 685 -29.09 -0.11 25.87
N GLY A 686 -30.10 0.01 25.00
CA GLY A 686 -31.03 1.14 25.02
C GLY A 686 -32.14 1.03 23.95
N THR A 687 -33.00 2.04 23.88
CA THR A 687 -34.04 2.15 22.85
C THR A 687 -33.55 3.09 21.75
N VAL A 688 -33.80 2.73 20.48
CA VAL A 688 -33.45 3.58 19.34
C VAL A 688 -34.37 4.80 19.32
N LYS A 689 -33.81 5.99 19.53
CA LYS A 689 -34.54 7.26 19.49
C LYS A 689 -34.78 7.73 18.06
N SER A 690 -33.73 7.74 17.23
CA SER A 690 -33.81 8.17 15.83
C SER A 690 -32.78 7.47 14.98
N VAL A 691 -33.14 7.26 13.71
CA VAL A 691 -32.26 6.71 12.67
C VAL A 691 -32.13 7.76 11.57
N HIS A 692 -30.89 8.13 11.25
CA HIS A 692 -30.54 9.23 10.35
C HIS A 692 -29.97 8.77 9.01
N CYS A 693 -29.97 7.46 8.75
CA CYS A 693 -29.48 6.86 7.51
C CYS A 693 -30.44 5.81 6.95
N GLN A 694 -30.40 5.61 5.63
CA GLN A 694 -31.15 4.59 4.91
C GLN A 694 -30.22 3.76 4.01
N ALA A 695 -30.66 2.56 3.63
CA ALA A 695 -29.91 1.73 2.69
C ALA A 695 -29.72 2.45 1.34
N GLY A 696 -28.48 2.53 0.89
CA GLY A 696 -28.05 3.27 -0.29
C GLY A 696 -27.46 4.65 -0.01
N ASP A 697 -27.62 5.20 1.21
CA ASP A 697 -27.09 6.51 1.56
C ASP A 697 -25.56 6.47 1.68
N THR A 698 -24.91 7.57 1.26
CA THR A 698 -23.47 7.78 1.48
C THR A 698 -23.27 8.58 2.75
N VAL A 699 -22.47 8.07 3.68
CA VAL A 699 -22.17 8.69 4.97
C VAL A 699 -20.68 9.04 5.09
N GLY A 700 -20.37 10.14 5.76
CA GLY A 700 -19.04 10.62 6.11
C GLY A 700 -18.53 10.07 7.45
N GLU A 701 -17.23 10.21 7.75
CA GLU A 701 -16.71 9.93 9.09
C GLU A 701 -17.28 10.93 10.11
N GLY A 702 -17.84 10.43 11.21
CA GLY A 702 -18.44 11.23 12.27
C GLY A 702 -19.93 11.57 12.06
N ASP A 703 -20.49 11.23 10.91
CA ASP A 703 -21.92 11.45 10.62
C ASP A 703 -22.80 10.67 11.61
N LEU A 704 -23.86 11.31 12.07
CA LEU A 704 -24.82 10.68 12.99
C LEU A 704 -25.60 9.60 12.23
N LEU A 705 -25.52 8.35 12.69
CA LEU A 705 -26.27 7.24 12.12
C LEU A 705 -27.52 6.96 12.94
N VAL A 706 -27.34 6.72 14.23
CA VAL A 706 -28.41 6.34 15.15
C VAL A 706 -28.21 7.03 16.50
N GLU A 707 -29.29 7.51 17.10
CA GLU A 707 -29.31 8.02 18.46
C GLU A 707 -30.07 7.01 19.34
N LEU A 708 -29.50 6.68 20.50
CA LEU A 708 -30.08 5.85 21.55
C LEU A 708 -30.53 6.72 22.72
N GLU A 709 -31.60 6.33 23.40
CA GLU A 709 -32.06 6.97 24.63
C GLU A 709 -31.08 6.80 25.81
#